data_AF-A0A7X9YM88-F1
#
_entry.id   AF-A0A7X9YM88-F1
#
_cell.length_a   1.000
_cell.length_b   1.000
_cell.length_c   1.000
_cell.angle_alpha   90.00
_cell.angle_beta   90.00
_cell.angle_gamma   90.00
#
_symmetry.space_group_name_H-M   'P 1'
#
loop_
_entity.id
_entity.type
_entity.pdbx_description
1 polymer ?
#
loop_
_entity_poly.entity_id
_entity_poly.type
_entity_poly.pdbx_seq_one_letter_code
_entity_poly.pdbx_strand_id
1 'polypeptide(L)'
;MKKASIFVFALLMFLVPSGQMVMYAEPNKEKDFITSANAHGITINDYVGTSKDVIIPETIGGQLVTSIGEKAFYSDHLTSVVIPHTVSTIGERAFEINQLTSIVIPETVTTIGDLAFAYNQLTSVVIPDSVSTIGNSTFTNNQLVSVVIPETVMSIGNSAFTNNKLTSVVIPENVSTIGNWAFASNQLTSIVIPNRVSSIGHATFMDNQLTSVVISDSVSSIGAIAFADNRLATVFIPASVLSIGFLAFDGNSSLIITGFDPSEAQDFAYFNDIPFQKLNVVVSFDSNGGNPVAVTQATYGQTIVPPTQPTKDDFSFEGWYIDSVYSLPWSFDTDIVTGDITLYAKWTSSVTTASKVTNKEDPISALTVSFDSRGGSPVLDTIARLNQAIAPPTQPSKSGFSFDGWYIDSALSLPWNFSSDTVSRDITLYAKWVITNSSENSGGSSSFWPSSSHTVTSSQELETGTKPTAEPKPNVESKPKVPTTPLTPIVFKDISTHWARLMIESIASRGLITGYPDATFRPNQPILRKHMAGIISGTFELPILRKATLFADVEPGHPYFESISRLQQIGLIDGFHRSNDSNDLNDFFHPDAALTRAEAAKILVLALDLPLIQTSSFEDVPSSHWAHDYIATLAETRMVLGYHGQFRPEEFLTRAELAALLYRSIPTE
;
A
#
# COMPACT_ATOMS: atom_id res chain seq x y z
N MET A 1 54.95 -45.51 17.30
CA MET A 1 55.24 -44.14 17.78
C MET A 1 54.40 -43.17 16.96
N LYS A 2 53.36 -42.63 17.59
CA LYS A 2 52.40 -41.68 16.99
C LYS A 2 53.12 -40.36 16.71
N LYS A 3 53.05 -39.85 15.48
CA LYS A 3 53.36 -38.44 15.18
C LYS A 3 52.07 -37.65 15.34
N ALA A 4 52.06 -36.77 16.33
CA ALA A 4 51.01 -35.79 16.56
C ALA A 4 51.06 -34.76 15.42
N SER A 5 49.98 -34.69 14.63
CA SER A 5 49.73 -33.56 13.75
C SER A 5 49.17 -32.41 14.60
N ILE A 6 49.90 -31.31 14.57
CA ILE A 6 49.52 -30.01 15.11
C ILE A 6 48.28 -29.54 14.34
N PHE A 7 47.12 -29.53 15.00
CA PHE A 7 45.93 -28.82 14.52
C PHE A 7 46.03 -27.38 15.03
N VAL A 8 46.06 -26.44 14.09
CA VAL A 8 45.98 -25.01 14.35
C VAL A 8 44.57 -24.71 14.82
N PHE A 9 44.40 -24.39 16.11
CA PHE A 9 43.16 -23.84 16.65
C PHE A 9 42.97 -22.43 16.07
N ALA A 10 41.90 -22.22 15.30
CA ALA A 10 41.44 -20.88 14.98
C ALA A 10 40.87 -20.24 16.27
N LEU A 11 41.56 -19.21 16.72
CA LEU A 11 41.28 -18.41 17.91
C LEU A 11 40.19 -17.39 17.56
N LEU A 12 38.93 -17.60 17.98
CA LEU A 12 37.91 -16.55 17.94
C LEU A 12 38.05 -15.69 19.21
N MET A 13 38.62 -14.49 19.06
CA MET A 13 38.65 -13.48 20.11
C MET A 13 37.31 -12.73 20.15
N PHE A 14 36.61 -12.74 21.28
CA PHE A 14 35.64 -11.70 21.63
C PHE A 14 36.08 -11.04 22.94
N LEU A 15 36.28 -9.73 22.91
CA LEU A 15 36.48 -8.94 24.12
C LEU A 15 35.16 -8.90 24.90
N VAL A 16 35.11 -9.59 26.04
CA VAL A 16 34.13 -9.27 27.08
C VAL A 16 34.56 -7.95 27.73
N PRO A 17 33.65 -7.01 28.06
CA PRO A 17 33.99 -5.70 28.67
C PRO A 17 34.80 -5.78 29.98
N SER A 18 34.99 -6.97 30.56
CA SER A 18 35.69 -7.23 31.81
C SER A 18 37.17 -7.62 31.67
N GLY A 19 37.71 -7.78 30.44
CA GLY A 19 39.14 -8.08 30.23
C GLY A 19 39.61 -9.47 30.71
N GLN A 20 38.70 -10.40 30.98
CA GLN A 20 39.05 -11.79 31.30
C GLN A 20 39.02 -12.69 30.05
N MET A 21 40.06 -13.51 29.88
CA MET A 21 40.08 -14.62 28.92
C MET A 21 39.07 -15.69 29.36
N VAL A 22 38.06 -15.97 28.53
CA VAL A 22 37.17 -17.12 28.70
C VAL A 22 37.69 -18.24 27.80
N MET A 23 38.09 -19.38 28.39
CA MET A 23 38.34 -20.60 27.62
C MET A 23 37.01 -21.12 27.10
N TYR A 24 36.87 -21.31 25.79
CA TYR A 24 35.68 -21.94 25.21
C TYR A 24 35.56 -23.40 25.67
N ALA A 25 34.33 -23.83 25.95
CA ALA A 25 34.02 -25.24 26.21
C ALA A 25 34.17 -26.08 24.92
N GLU A 26 34.53 -27.36 25.06
CA GLU A 26 34.69 -28.26 23.91
C GLU A 26 33.35 -28.51 23.19
N PRO A 27 33.34 -28.63 21.85
CA PRO A 27 32.15 -29.02 21.09
C PRO A 27 31.53 -30.33 21.58
N ASN A 28 30.21 -30.48 21.37
CA ASN A 28 29.54 -31.75 21.62
C ASN A 28 30.09 -32.85 20.71
N LYS A 29 29.91 -34.11 21.12
CA LYS A 29 30.51 -35.25 20.42
C LYS A 29 29.88 -35.35 19.03
N GLU A 30 30.70 -35.55 18.00
CA GLU A 30 30.20 -35.64 16.61
C GLU A 30 29.08 -36.68 16.43
N LYS A 31 29.12 -37.79 17.19
CA LYS A 31 28.09 -38.84 17.16
C LYS A 31 26.71 -38.41 17.69
N ASP A 32 26.63 -37.26 18.34
CA ASP A 32 25.39 -36.70 18.86
C ASP A 32 24.57 -36.02 17.73
N PHE A 33 25.15 -35.88 16.53
CA PHE A 33 24.54 -35.24 15.36
C PHE A 33 24.32 -36.25 14.23
N ILE A 34 23.11 -36.28 13.68
CA ILE A 34 22.79 -37.05 12.48
C ILE A 34 22.93 -36.12 11.28
N THR A 35 23.74 -36.50 10.29
CA THR A 35 24.14 -35.60 9.20
C THR A 35 23.96 -36.20 7.81
N SER A 36 23.84 -35.34 6.80
CA SER A 36 23.91 -35.70 5.38
C SER A 36 24.87 -34.76 4.64
N ALA A 37 25.45 -35.24 3.54
CA ALA A 37 26.29 -34.41 2.68
C ALA A 37 25.43 -33.45 1.84
N ASN A 38 25.94 -32.25 1.59
CA ASN A 38 25.37 -31.27 0.68
C ASN A 38 26.45 -30.72 -0.26
N ALA A 39 26.10 -29.80 -1.16
CA ALA A 39 27.01 -29.28 -2.18
C ALA A 39 28.22 -28.49 -1.61
N HIS A 40 28.12 -28.00 -0.37
CA HIS A 40 29.10 -27.10 0.24
C HIS A 40 29.74 -27.68 1.52
N GLY A 41 29.33 -28.87 1.96
CA GLY A 41 29.76 -29.49 3.21
C GLY A 41 28.73 -30.50 3.70
N ILE A 42 28.33 -30.38 4.96
CA ILE A 42 27.29 -31.23 5.57
C ILE A 42 26.17 -30.42 6.20
N THR A 43 25.00 -31.05 6.24
CA THR A 43 23.80 -30.58 6.93
C THR A 43 23.58 -31.43 8.19
N ILE A 44 23.33 -30.79 9.33
CA ILE A 44 22.83 -31.47 10.53
C ILE A 44 21.32 -31.65 10.37
N ASN A 45 20.83 -32.88 10.36
CA ASN A 45 19.42 -33.20 10.18
C ASN A 45 18.69 -33.50 11.49
N ASP A 46 19.43 -33.92 12.53
CA ASP A 46 18.86 -34.28 13.83
C ASP A 46 19.94 -34.24 14.92
N TYR A 47 19.52 -33.99 16.16
CA TYR A 47 20.36 -34.02 17.35
C TYR A 47 19.87 -35.11 18.31
N VAL A 48 20.70 -36.13 18.50
CA VAL A 48 20.39 -37.29 19.35
C VAL A 48 21.17 -37.27 20.67
N GLY A 49 21.88 -36.17 20.94
CA GLY A 49 22.63 -35.98 22.17
C GLY A 49 21.74 -35.67 23.37
N THR A 50 22.33 -35.73 24.56
CA THR A 50 21.61 -35.48 25.83
C THR A 50 21.92 -34.11 26.44
N SER A 51 22.90 -33.37 25.89
CA SER A 51 23.27 -32.04 26.39
C SER A 51 22.16 -31.05 26.07
N LYS A 52 21.93 -30.09 26.98
CA LYS A 52 21.02 -28.96 26.73
C LYS A 52 21.77 -27.68 26.36
N ASP A 53 23.07 -27.64 26.66
CA ASP A 53 24.00 -26.65 26.17
C ASP A 53 24.78 -27.27 25.01
N VAL A 54 24.47 -26.85 23.79
CA VAL A 54 25.00 -27.45 22.56
C VAL A 54 26.02 -26.52 21.91
N ILE A 55 27.22 -27.03 21.68
CA ILE A 55 28.23 -26.38 20.85
C ILE A 55 28.36 -27.23 19.59
N ILE A 56 27.85 -26.70 18.48
CA ILE A 56 27.90 -27.38 17.18
C ILE A 56 29.34 -27.31 16.66
N PRO A 57 29.98 -28.44 16.32
CA PRO A 57 31.34 -28.44 15.81
C PRO A 57 31.42 -27.84 14.40
N GLU A 58 32.53 -27.16 14.07
CA GLU A 58 32.77 -26.63 12.72
C GLU A 58 32.89 -27.73 11.66
N THR A 59 33.30 -28.92 12.06
CA THR A 59 33.40 -30.09 11.20
C THR A 59 32.85 -31.35 11.86
N ILE A 60 32.20 -32.23 11.10
CA ILE A 60 31.85 -33.60 11.52
C ILE A 60 32.40 -34.57 10.48
N GLY A 61 33.16 -35.58 10.90
CA GLY A 61 33.85 -36.48 9.99
C GLY A 61 34.86 -35.78 9.08
N GLY A 62 35.40 -34.63 9.52
CA GLY A 62 36.33 -33.79 8.75
C GLY A 62 35.69 -32.93 7.65
N GLN A 63 34.37 -32.91 7.51
CA GLN A 63 33.64 -32.05 6.57
C GLN A 63 33.01 -30.87 7.29
N LEU A 64 33.03 -29.68 6.66
CA LEU A 64 32.48 -28.45 7.25
C LEU A 64 30.96 -28.53 7.45
N VAL A 65 30.50 -28.17 8.64
CA VAL A 65 29.08 -27.97 8.92
C VAL A 65 28.64 -26.66 8.32
N THR A 66 27.92 -26.72 7.20
CA THR A 66 27.47 -25.54 6.46
C THR A 66 25.99 -25.25 6.62
N SER A 67 25.21 -26.22 7.13
CA SER A 67 23.77 -26.07 7.25
C SER A 67 23.21 -26.79 8.47
N ILE A 68 22.17 -26.20 9.04
CA ILE A 68 21.31 -26.81 10.03
C ILE A 68 19.99 -27.08 9.33
N GLY A 69 19.58 -28.34 9.27
CA GLY A 69 18.42 -28.81 8.53
C GLY A 69 17.09 -28.46 9.18
N GLU A 70 16.01 -28.77 8.47
CA GLU A 70 14.65 -28.67 9.02
C GLU A 70 14.55 -29.50 10.30
N LYS A 71 14.00 -28.90 11.36
CA LYS A 71 13.77 -29.54 12.67
C LYS A 71 14.99 -30.18 13.33
N ALA A 72 16.21 -29.82 12.92
CA ALA A 72 17.44 -30.46 13.40
C ALA A 72 17.63 -30.45 14.92
N PHE A 73 17.05 -29.45 15.61
CA PHE A 73 17.00 -29.34 17.07
C PHE A 73 15.58 -29.08 17.59
N TYR A 74 14.56 -29.62 16.91
CA TYR A 74 13.15 -29.39 17.26
C TYR A 74 12.79 -30.02 18.60
N SER A 75 12.25 -29.23 19.52
CA SER A 75 11.77 -29.71 20.82
C SER A 75 12.82 -30.43 21.69
N ASP A 76 14.10 -30.09 21.53
CA ASP A 76 15.22 -30.72 22.25
C ASP A 76 15.42 -30.20 23.68
N HIS A 77 14.64 -29.20 24.09
CA HIS A 77 14.74 -28.55 25.41
C HIS A 77 16.11 -27.89 25.63
N LEU A 78 16.73 -27.37 24.56
CA LEU A 78 18.02 -26.70 24.62
C LEU A 78 17.94 -25.41 25.43
N THR A 79 18.95 -25.19 26.28
CA THR A 79 19.13 -23.99 27.09
C THR A 79 20.10 -23.00 26.44
N SER A 80 21.09 -23.51 25.69
CA SER A 80 21.99 -22.70 24.88
C SER A 80 22.44 -23.44 23.62
N VAL A 81 22.74 -22.69 22.57
CA VAL A 81 23.40 -23.24 21.37
C VAL A 81 24.44 -22.27 20.84
N VAL A 82 25.61 -22.79 20.48
CA VAL A 82 26.66 -22.07 19.75
C VAL A 82 26.70 -22.60 18.32
N ILE A 83 26.37 -21.72 17.37
CA ILE A 83 26.39 -22.00 15.94
C ILE A 83 27.76 -21.58 15.38
N PRO A 84 28.51 -22.48 14.70
CA PRO A 84 29.81 -22.12 14.14
C PRO A 84 29.66 -21.19 12.94
N HIS A 85 30.69 -20.37 12.71
CA HIS A 85 30.79 -19.43 11.60
C HIS A 85 30.85 -20.09 10.21
N THR A 86 30.87 -21.41 10.15
CA THR A 86 30.83 -22.18 8.89
C THR A 86 29.40 -22.34 8.37
N VAL A 87 28.38 -22.11 9.21
CA VAL A 87 26.97 -22.27 8.86
C VAL A 87 26.48 -21.09 8.03
N SER A 88 25.90 -21.38 6.87
CA SER A 88 25.26 -20.39 5.99
C SER A 88 23.73 -20.47 5.97
N THR A 89 23.17 -21.59 6.46
CA THR A 89 21.73 -21.87 6.35
C THR A 89 21.19 -22.51 7.62
N ILE A 90 20.10 -21.95 8.13
CA ILE A 90 19.31 -22.49 9.23
C ILE A 90 17.92 -22.85 8.68
N GLY A 91 17.55 -24.12 8.76
CA GLY A 91 16.33 -24.66 8.17
C GLY A 91 15.05 -24.30 8.91
N GLU A 92 13.92 -24.62 8.29
CA GLU A 92 12.60 -24.44 8.90
C GLU A 92 12.52 -25.17 10.24
N ARG A 93 11.99 -24.48 11.28
CA ARG A 93 11.81 -25.01 12.64
C ARG A 93 13.07 -25.58 13.29
N ALA A 94 14.26 -25.23 12.81
CA ALA A 94 15.52 -25.82 13.24
C ALA A 94 15.69 -25.82 14.77
N PHE A 95 15.28 -24.75 15.45
CA PHE A 95 15.35 -24.60 16.91
C PHE A 95 13.97 -24.33 17.55
N GLU A 96 12.87 -24.72 16.89
CA GLU A 96 11.52 -24.52 17.41
C GLU A 96 11.28 -25.29 18.73
N ILE A 97 10.51 -24.71 19.66
CA ILE A 97 10.12 -25.34 20.95
C ILE A 97 11.32 -25.67 21.86
N ASN A 98 12.18 -24.70 22.12
CA ASN A 98 13.32 -24.85 23.03
C ASN A 98 13.24 -23.87 24.21
N GLN A 99 14.30 -23.81 25.01
CA GLN A 99 14.42 -22.93 26.18
C GLN A 99 15.56 -21.93 26.01
N LEU A 100 15.91 -21.59 24.75
CA LEU A 100 17.01 -20.68 24.45
C LEU A 100 16.67 -19.29 24.98
N THR A 101 17.58 -18.70 25.76
CA THR A 101 17.45 -17.34 26.30
C THR A 101 18.21 -16.29 25.50
N SER A 102 19.21 -16.74 24.75
CA SER A 102 20.03 -15.95 23.82
C SER A 102 20.47 -16.82 22.65
N ILE A 103 20.68 -16.19 21.50
CA ILE A 103 21.26 -16.83 20.33
C ILE A 103 22.19 -15.85 19.62
N VAL A 104 23.35 -16.34 19.17
CA VAL A 104 24.22 -15.61 18.24
C VAL A 104 24.10 -16.28 16.89
N ILE A 105 23.54 -15.56 15.92
CA ILE A 105 23.44 -16.02 14.53
C ILE A 105 24.69 -15.50 13.80
N PRO A 106 25.53 -16.37 13.21
CA PRO A 106 26.74 -15.93 12.52
C PRO A 106 26.45 -15.04 11.29
N GLU A 107 27.35 -14.11 10.99
CA GLU A 107 27.29 -13.23 9.79
C GLU A 107 27.38 -13.98 8.45
N THR A 108 27.71 -15.26 8.48
CA THR A 108 27.69 -16.13 7.30
C THR A 108 26.30 -16.66 6.97
N VAL A 109 25.33 -16.53 7.88
CA VAL A 109 23.97 -17.04 7.68
C VAL A 109 23.22 -16.13 6.73
N THR A 110 22.95 -16.61 5.52
CA THR A 110 22.16 -15.90 4.50
C THR A 110 20.70 -16.28 4.50
N THR A 111 20.34 -17.40 5.16
CA THR A 111 18.99 -17.96 5.11
C THR A 111 18.60 -18.52 6.46
N ILE A 112 17.46 -18.03 6.98
CA ILE A 112 16.81 -18.51 8.19
C ILE A 112 15.40 -18.95 7.80
N GLY A 113 15.10 -20.23 7.99
CA GLY A 113 13.81 -20.81 7.64
C GLY A 113 12.66 -20.29 8.50
N ASP A 114 11.45 -20.55 8.02
CA ASP A 114 10.22 -20.28 8.76
C ASP A 114 10.25 -20.98 10.12
N LEU A 115 9.70 -20.35 11.16
CA LEU A 115 9.63 -20.87 12.53
C LEU A 115 10.97 -21.25 13.18
N ALA A 116 12.13 -20.93 12.57
CA ALA A 116 13.43 -21.46 12.98
C ALA A 116 13.75 -21.25 14.47
N PHE A 117 13.33 -20.14 15.07
CA PHE A 117 13.54 -19.81 16.48
C PHE A 117 12.23 -19.57 17.25
N ALA A 118 11.12 -20.12 16.75
CA ALA A 118 9.81 -19.96 17.38
C ALA A 118 9.70 -20.73 18.71
N TYR A 119 8.85 -20.25 19.62
CA TYR A 119 8.58 -20.89 20.92
C TYR A 119 9.85 -21.12 21.75
N ASN A 120 10.60 -20.04 21.99
CA ASN A 120 11.80 -20.02 22.83
C ASN A 120 11.64 -18.97 23.94
N GLN A 121 12.74 -18.67 24.65
CA GLN A 121 12.78 -17.65 25.71
C GLN A 121 13.74 -16.51 25.35
N LEU A 122 13.97 -16.26 24.05
CA LEU A 122 14.97 -15.30 23.59
C LEU A 122 14.60 -13.90 24.07
N THR A 123 15.55 -13.22 24.70
CA THR A 123 15.38 -11.84 25.21
C THR A 123 15.90 -10.78 24.25
N SER A 124 16.85 -11.16 23.40
CA SER A 124 17.41 -10.33 22.32
C SER A 124 17.87 -11.23 21.17
N VAL A 125 17.83 -10.69 19.96
CA VAL A 125 18.46 -11.30 18.77
C VAL A 125 19.07 -10.21 17.91
N VAL A 126 20.25 -10.51 17.35
CA VAL A 126 20.87 -9.71 16.28
C VAL A 126 20.70 -10.50 15.00
N ILE A 127 20.01 -9.90 14.03
CA ILE A 127 19.82 -10.50 12.71
C ILE A 127 21.01 -10.09 11.85
N PRO A 128 21.73 -11.04 11.24
CA PRO A 128 22.91 -10.74 10.41
C PRO A 128 22.61 -9.84 9.22
N ASP A 129 23.58 -9.00 8.83
CA ASP A 129 23.47 -8.13 7.65
C ASP A 129 23.36 -8.92 6.34
N SER A 130 23.76 -10.19 6.34
CA SER A 130 23.63 -11.14 5.22
C SER A 130 22.19 -11.60 4.95
N VAL A 131 21.23 -11.30 5.84
CA VAL A 131 19.83 -11.75 5.71
C VAL A 131 19.00 -10.72 4.96
N SER A 132 18.40 -11.13 3.83
CA SER A 132 17.50 -10.28 3.03
C SER A 132 16.00 -10.46 3.34
N THR A 133 15.63 -11.55 4.00
CA THR A 133 14.24 -11.88 4.32
C THR A 133 14.16 -12.50 5.72
N ILE A 134 13.23 -11.99 6.53
CA ILE A 134 12.83 -12.63 7.79
C ILE A 134 11.61 -13.50 7.51
N GLY A 135 11.74 -14.82 7.68
CA GLY A 135 10.71 -15.80 7.36
C GLY A 135 9.45 -15.70 8.22
N ASN A 136 8.45 -16.52 7.88
CA ASN A 136 7.20 -16.58 8.63
C ASN A 136 7.46 -17.13 10.02
N SER A 137 6.94 -16.45 11.04
CA SER A 137 6.96 -16.87 12.43
C SER A 137 8.36 -17.13 12.99
N THR A 138 9.44 -16.67 12.33
CA THR A 138 10.82 -17.04 12.70
C THR A 138 11.15 -16.80 14.17
N PHE A 139 10.65 -15.71 14.76
CA PHE A 139 10.86 -15.36 16.18
C PHE A 139 9.55 -15.28 16.98
N THR A 140 8.48 -15.96 16.55
CA THR A 140 7.19 -15.93 17.28
C THR A 140 7.31 -16.57 18.67
N ASN A 141 6.50 -16.10 19.63
CA ASN A 141 6.41 -16.65 20.99
C ASN A 141 7.80 -16.70 21.68
N ASN A 142 8.44 -15.53 21.80
CA ASN A 142 9.70 -15.34 22.51
C ASN A 142 9.53 -14.27 23.60
N GLN A 143 10.64 -13.77 24.15
CA GLN A 143 10.66 -12.75 25.19
C GLN A 143 11.43 -11.50 24.72
N LEU A 144 11.50 -11.26 23.40
CA LEU A 144 12.35 -10.23 22.82
C LEU A 144 11.90 -8.86 23.29
N VAL A 145 12.81 -8.08 23.89
CA VAL A 145 12.54 -6.70 24.32
C VAL A 145 12.94 -5.68 23.25
N SER A 146 13.92 -6.06 22.42
CA SER A 146 14.42 -5.29 21.29
C SER A 146 14.89 -6.22 20.17
N VAL A 147 14.80 -5.76 18.93
CA VAL A 147 15.39 -6.38 17.76
C VAL A 147 16.00 -5.31 16.87
N VAL A 148 17.14 -5.60 16.26
CA VAL A 148 17.72 -4.79 15.19
C VAL A 148 17.46 -5.52 13.87
N ILE A 149 16.72 -4.87 12.97
CA ILE A 149 16.44 -5.37 11.63
C ILE A 149 17.44 -4.67 10.69
N PRO A 150 18.30 -5.41 9.96
CA PRO A 150 19.33 -4.80 9.13
C PRO A 150 18.75 -4.19 7.85
N GLU A 151 19.43 -3.19 7.29
CA GLU A 151 19.02 -2.44 6.08
C GLU A 151 18.93 -3.33 4.81
N THR A 152 19.51 -4.53 4.85
CA THR A 152 19.44 -5.52 3.78
C THR A 152 18.11 -6.26 3.72
N VAL A 153 17.28 -6.18 4.78
CA VAL A 153 15.98 -6.83 4.82
C VAL A 153 15.00 -6.12 3.88
N MET A 154 14.44 -6.89 2.96
CA MET A 154 13.43 -6.43 1.99
C MET A 154 12.01 -6.85 2.41
N SER A 155 11.88 -7.92 3.20
CA SER A 155 10.57 -8.45 3.61
C SER A 155 10.58 -9.09 4.99
N ILE A 156 9.46 -8.90 5.70
CA ILE A 156 9.19 -9.46 7.02
C ILE A 156 7.95 -10.36 6.91
N GLY A 157 8.11 -11.65 7.20
CA GLY A 157 7.08 -12.67 7.05
C GLY A 157 5.91 -12.57 8.04
N ASN A 158 4.89 -13.38 7.80
CA ASN A 158 3.72 -13.47 8.65
C ASN A 158 4.11 -13.91 10.06
N SER A 159 3.58 -13.22 11.06
CA SER A 159 3.81 -13.50 12.48
C SER A 159 5.29 -13.52 12.93
N ALA A 160 6.21 -12.95 12.14
CA ALA A 160 7.65 -13.06 12.36
C ALA A 160 8.09 -12.73 13.79
N PHE A 161 7.48 -11.73 14.42
CA PHE A 161 7.75 -11.28 15.79
C PHE A 161 6.51 -11.29 16.70
N THR A 162 5.47 -12.06 16.37
CA THR A 162 4.24 -12.14 17.20
C THR A 162 4.52 -12.66 18.60
N ASN A 163 3.80 -12.16 19.60
CA ASN A 163 3.86 -12.59 21.00
C ASN A 163 5.29 -12.49 21.57
N ASN A 164 5.77 -11.25 21.62
CA ASN A 164 7.07 -10.87 22.18
C ASN A 164 6.87 -9.71 23.18
N LYS A 165 7.96 -9.07 23.60
CA LYS A 165 7.96 -7.95 24.55
C LYS A 165 8.58 -6.69 23.92
N LEU A 166 8.52 -6.57 22.60
CA LEU A 166 9.20 -5.48 21.88
C LEU A 166 8.60 -4.15 22.30
N THR A 167 9.43 -3.24 22.77
CA THR A 167 9.00 -1.88 23.19
C THR A 167 9.17 -0.84 22.09
N SER A 168 10.09 -1.11 21.17
CA SER A 168 10.37 -0.33 19.97
C SER A 168 10.92 -1.22 18.86
N VAL A 169 10.61 -0.90 17.61
CA VAL A 169 11.21 -1.49 16.41
C VAL A 169 11.42 -0.38 15.39
N VAL A 170 12.58 -0.41 14.73
CA VAL A 170 12.83 0.36 13.51
C VAL A 170 12.68 -0.59 12.33
N ILE A 171 11.75 -0.28 11.43
CA ILE A 171 11.59 -1.01 10.16
C ILE A 171 12.42 -0.27 9.10
N PRO A 172 13.42 -0.90 8.48
CA PRO A 172 14.25 -0.26 7.46
C PRO A 172 13.46 0.25 6.24
N GLU A 173 13.94 1.31 5.59
CA GLU A 173 13.28 1.92 4.42
C GLU A 173 13.24 1.00 3.20
N ASN A 174 14.11 -0.02 3.15
CA ASN A 174 14.13 -1.01 2.08
C ASN A 174 13.03 -2.08 2.20
N VAL A 175 12.37 -2.20 3.36
CA VAL A 175 11.28 -3.15 3.55
C VAL A 175 10.08 -2.74 2.72
N SER A 176 9.68 -3.58 1.77
CA SER A 176 8.48 -3.37 0.93
C SER A 176 7.26 -4.15 1.43
N THR A 177 7.48 -5.21 2.21
CA THR A 177 6.42 -6.14 2.62
C THR A 177 6.52 -6.46 4.11
N ILE A 178 5.42 -6.25 4.82
CA ILE A 178 5.24 -6.65 6.23
C ILE A 178 4.05 -7.61 6.30
N GLY A 179 4.29 -8.84 6.74
CA GLY A 179 3.29 -9.88 6.83
C GLY A 179 2.17 -9.61 7.83
N ASN A 180 1.11 -10.40 7.71
CA ASN A 180 0.01 -10.39 8.67
C ASN A 180 0.52 -10.80 10.05
N TRP A 181 -0.04 -10.21 11.12
CA TRP A 181 0.37 -10.42 12.51
C TRP A 181 1.87 -10.18 12.84
N ALA A 182 2.69 -9.67 11.91
CA ALA A 182 4.15 -9.67 12.03
C ALA A 182 4.67 -9.09 13.37
N PHE A 183 4.00 -8.08 13.92
CA PHE A 183 4.33 -7.44 15.20
C PHE A 183 3.18 -7.49 16.21
N ALA A 184 2.21 -8.39 16.06
CA ALA A 184 1.07 -8.52 16.97
C ALA A 184 1.48 -8.99 18.38
N SER A 185 0.71 -8.62 19.41
CA SER A 185 0.93 -8.99 20.81
C SER A 185 2.35 -8.65 21.28
N ASN A 186 2.66 -7.35 21.27
CA ASN A 186 3.94 -6.79 21.70
C ASN A 186 3.71 -5.61 22.65
N GLN A 187 4.74 -4.81 22.92
CA GLN A 187 4.68 -3.65 23.81
C GLN A 187 5.08 -2.36 23.07
N LEU A 188 4.92 -2.31 21.75
CA LEU A 188 5.37 -1.19 20.94
C LEU A 188 4.61 0.07 21.33
N THR A 189 5.34 1.17 21.54
CA THR A 189 4.76 2.47 21.91
C THR A 189 4.59 3.41 20.73
N SER A 190 5.38 3.22 19.68
CA SER A 190 5.27 3.92 18.42
C SER A 190 5.78 3.06 17.27
N ILE A 191 5.34 3.38 16.05
CA ILE A 191 5.84 2.76 14.83
C ILE A 191 5.81 3.75 13.67
N VAL A 192 6.80 3.63 12.79
CA VAL A 192 6.87 4.33 11.50
C VAL A 192 6.78 3.28 10.40
N ILE A 193 5.83 3.43 9.49
CA ILE A 193 5.68 2.57 8.31
C ILE A 193 6.55 3.15 7.19
N PRO A 194 7.52 2.41 6.62
CA PRO A 194 8.45 2.97 5.63
C PRO A 194 7.79 3.21 4.26
N ASN A 195 8.43 4.05 3.44
CA ASN A 195 7.85 4.55 2.17
C ASN A 195 7.76 3.51 1.04
N ARG A 196 8.27 2.30 1.24
CA ARG A 196 8.16 1.19 0.28
C ARG A 196 7.00 0.24 0.60
N VAL A 197 6.36 0.41 1.75
CA VAL A 197 5.22 -0.43 2.14
C VAL A 197 3.95 0.12 1.49
N SER A 198 3.34 -0.69 0.62
CA SER A 198 2.10 -0.34 -0.09
C SER A 198 0.84 -0.73 0.68
N SER A 199 0.95 -1.65 1.64
CA SER A 199 -0.19 -2.14 2.42
C SER A 199 0.24 -2.58 3.81
N ILE A 200 -0.62 -2.30 4.80
CA ILE A 200 -0.47 -2.80 6.16
C ILE A 200 -1.36 -4.04 6.29
N GLY A 201 -0.76 -5.18 6.60
CA GLY A 201 -1.45 -6.47 6.66
C GLY A 201 -2.48 -6.58 7.77
N HIS A 202 -3.23 -7.67 7.74
CA HIS A 202 -4.20 -8.01 8.78
C HIS A 202 -3.51 -8.21 10.12
N ALA A 203 -4.05 -7.58 11.18
CA ALA A 203 -3.56 -7.67 12.55
C ALA A 203 -2.06 -7.34 12.76
N THR A 204 -1.39 -6.68 11.82
CA THR A 204 0.08 -6.53 11.84
C THR A 204 0.63 -5.93 13.13
N PHE A 205 -0.08 -4.97 13.73
CA PHE A 205 0.26 -4.31 14.99
C PHE A 205 -0.84 -4.43 16.07
N MET A 206 -1.68 -5.46 15.98
CA MET A 206 -2.72 -5.74 16.98
C MET A 206 -2.10 -5.95 18.37
N ASP A 207 -2.82 -5.58 19.44
CA ASP A 207 -2.45 -5.86 20.83
C ASP A 207 -1.04 -5.35 21.17
N ASN A 208 -0.90 -4.02 21.09
CA ASN A 208 0.33 -3.30 21.38
C ASN A 208 0.02 -2.13 22.33
N GLN A 209 1.00 -1.25 22.55
CA GLN A 209 0.84 -0.07 23.41
C GLN A 209 0.98 1.23 22.59
N LEU A 210 0.64 1.18 21.29
CA LEU A 210 0.93 2.27 20.37
C LEU A 210 0.16 3.52 20.78
N THR A 211 0.90 4.61 20.97
CA THR A 211 0.37 5.96 21.21
C THR A 211 0.54 6.86 20.00
N SER A 212 1.42 6.48 19.07
CA SER A 212 1.70 7.19 17.83
C SER A 212 2.01 6.21 16.71
N VAL A 213 1.44 6.44 15.54
CA VAL A 213 1.74 5.71 14.30
C VAL A 213 1.98 6.74 13.20
N VAL A 214 3.05 6.57 12.44
CA VAL A 214 3.29 7.33 11.21
C VAL A 214 3.04 6.40 10.03
N ILE A 215 1.99 6.69 9.26
CA ILE A 215 1.63 5.97 8.03
C ILE A 215 2.17 6.79 6.85
N SER A 216 3.04 6.19 6.04
CA SER A 216 3.61 6.85 4.85
C SER A 216 2.59 6.94 3.70
N ASP A 217 2.76 7.93 2.82
CA ASP A 217 1.90 8.19 1.65
C ASP A 217 1.96 7.08 0.57
N SER A 218 2.86 6.10 0.73
CA SER A 218 2.90 4.90 -0.11
C SER A 218 1.80 3.89 0.23
N VAL A 219 1.22 3.98 1.44
CA VAL A 219 0.24 3.01 1.92
C VAL A 219 -1.10 3.26 1.24
N SER A 220 -1.58 2.23 0.54
CA SER A 220 -2.86 2.21 -0.17
C SER A 220 -3.97 1.47 0.59
N SER A 221 -3.62 0.60 1.53
CA SER A 221 -4.59 -0.14 2.32
C SER A 221 -4.11 -0.47 3.73
N ILE A 222 -5.07 -0.50 4.66
CA ILE A 222 -4.89 -0.92 6.05
C ILE A 222 -5.75 -2.15 6.30
N GLY A 223 -5.16 -3.27 6.73
CA GLY A 223 -5.86 -4.53 6.95
C GLY A 223 -6.81 -4.51 8.15
N ALA A 224 -7.72 -5.48 8.19
CA ALA A 224 -8.63 -5.65 9.33
C ALA A 224 -7.83 -5.85 10.63
N ILE A 225 -8.31 -5.27 11.73
CA ILE A 225 -7.69 -5.27 13.07
C ILE A 225 -6.19 -4.91 13.11
N ALA A 226 -5.65 -4.24 12.08
CA ALA A 226 -4.22 -3.97 11.95
C ALA A 226 -3.61 -3.22 13.14
N PHE A 227 -4.36 -2.30 13.75
CA PHE A 227 -4.01 -1.51 14.92
C PHE A 227 -5.02 -1.68 16.06
N ALA A 228 -5.75 -2.80 16.09
CA ALA A 228 -6.69 -3.09 17.17
C ALA A 228 -5.97 -3.27 18.52
N ASP A 229 -6.68 -3.00 19.61
CA ASP A 229 -6.19 -3.15 20.99
C ASP A 229 -4.87 -2.40 21.24
N ASN A 230 -4.87 -1.10 20.93
CA ASN A 230 -3.75 -0.18 21.15
C ASN A 230 -4.17 1.00 22.07
N ARG A 231 -3.34 2.04 22.16
CA ARG A 231 -3.56 3.24 22.98
C ARG A 231 -3.53 4.53 22.15
N LEU A 232 -3.95 4.46 20.89
CA LEU A 232 -3.93 5.61 19.99
C LEU A 232 -4.98 6.62 20.44
N ALA A 233 -4.53 7.83 20.75
CA ALA A 233 -5.41 8.98 20.97
C ALA A 233 -5.70 9.70 19.64
N THR A 234 -4.74 9.69 18.72
CA THR A 234 -4.92 10.23 17.38
C THR A 234 -4.10 9.44 16.37
N VAL A 235 -4.59 9.37 15.14
CA VAL A 235 -3.85 8.82 14.01
C VAL A 235 -4.13 9.67 12.77
N PHE A 236 -3.08 9.98 12.02
CA PHE A 236 -3.21 10.54 10.69
C PHE A 236 -3.28 9.41 9.67
N ILE A 237 -4.31 9.43 8.83
CA ILE A 237 -4.45 8.51 7.71
C ILE A 237 -4.31 9.32 6.42
N PRO A 238 -3.28 9.06 5.60
CA PRO A 238 -3.05 9.80 4.37
C PRO A 238 -4.11 9.49 3.31
N ALA A 239 -4.32 10.42 2.38
CA ALA A 239 -5.30 10.27 1.30
C ALA A 239 -4.94 9.16 0.31
N SER A 240 -3.70 8.67 0.34
CA SER A 240 -3.27 7.49 -0.42
C SER A 240 -3.98 6.22 0.03
N VAL A 241 -4.50 6.16 1.26
CA VAL A 241 -5.23 5.00 1.78
C VAL A 241 -6.62 4.96 1.13
N LEU A 242 -6.83 3.94 0.31
CA LEU A 242 -8.06 3.72 -0.44
C LEU A 242 -8.95 2.64 0.20
N SER A 243 -8.46 1.93 1.21
CA SER A 243 -9.24 0.92 1.93
C SER A 243 -8.77 0.75 3.37
N ILE A 244 -9.70 0.78 4.31
CA ILE A 244 -9.46 0.47 5.72
C ILE A 244 -10.30 -0.74 6.14
N GLY A 245 -9.63 -1.78 6.61
CA GLY A 245 -10.24 -3.03 7.01
C GLY A 245 -11.07 -2.91 8.29
N PHE A 246 -12.03 -3.82 8.43
CA PHE A 246 -12.93 -3.86 9.58
C PHE A 246 -12.17 -3.91 10.92
N LEU A 247 -12.63 -3.12 11.90
CA LEU A 247 -12.01 -3.00 13.23
C LEU A 247 -10.51 -2.66 13.20
N ALA A 248 -10.00 -2.06 12.12
CA ALA A 248 -8.57 -1.72 11.99
C ALA A 248 -8.03 -0.98 13.21
N PHE A 249 -8.86 -0.19 13.89
CA PHE A 249 -8.49 0.57 15.08
C PHE A 249 -9.37 0.27 16.30
N ASP A 250 -10.03 -0.89 16.35
CA ASP A 250 -10.86 -1.27 17.50
C ASP A 250 -10.07 -1.32 18.82
N GLY A 251 -10.72 -1.14 19.97
CA GLY A 251 -10.05 -1.11 21.27
C GLY A 251 -9.24 0.17 21.57
N ASN A 252 -9.11 1.12 20.63
CA ASN A 252 -8.50 2.44 20.88
C ASN A 252 -9.55 3.42 21.43
N SER A 253 -9.85 3.35 22.74
CA SER A 253 -11.04 3.97 23.36
C SER A 253 -11.16 5.51 23.29
N SER A 254 -10.14 6.23 22.82
CA SER A 254 -10.15 7.70 22.71
C SER A 254 -9.60 8.18 21.37
N LEU A 255 -9.70 7.33 20.35
CA LEU A 255 -9.15 7.61 19.03
C LEU A 255 -9.86 8.77 18.36
N ILE A 256 -9.07 9.70 17.83
CA ILE A 256 -9.48 10.70 16.84
C ILE A 256 -8.74 10.40 15.54
N ILE A 257 -9.48 10.12 14.46
CA ILE A 257 -8.87 9.98 13.14
C ILE A 257 -8.71 11.38 12.54
N THR A 258 -7.49 11.70 12.11
CA THR A 258 -7.19 12.90 11.33
C THR A 258 -6.92 12.50 9.89
N GLY A 259 -7.38 13.31 8.96
CA GLY A 259 -7.22 13.03 7.54
C GLY A 259 -7.87 14.10 6.68
N PHE A 260 -7.81 13.90 5.37
CA PHE A 260 -8.45 14.78 4.41
C PHE A 260 -9.94 14.43 4.24
N ASP A 261 -10.74 15.39 3.81
CA ASP A 261 -12.16 15.17 3.49
C ASP A 261 -12.43 15.76 2.10
N PRO A 262 -12.91 14.95 1.14
CA PRO A 262 -13.30 13.54 1.30
C PRO A 262 -12.12 12.56 1.37
N SER A 263 -12.25 11.45 2.10
CA SER A 263 -11.29 10.32 2.07
C SER A 263 -11.85 9.03 2.67
N GLU A 264 -11.18 7.90 2.43
CA GLU A 264 -11.48 6.62 3.11
C GLU A 264 -11.35 6.76 4.64
N ALA A 265 -10.46 7.62 5.14
CA ALA A 265 -10.30 7.88 6.57
C ALA A 265 -11.54 8.54 7.18
N GLN A 266 -12.13 9.50 6.47
CA GLN A 266 -13.40 10.13 6.86
C GLN A 266 -14.52 9.09 6.86
N ASP A 267 -14.66 8.32 5.78
CA ASP A 267 -15.73 7.34 5.63
C ASP A 267 -15.62 6.26 6.73
N PHE A 268 -14.42 5.71 6.94
CA PHE A 268 -14.17 4.75 8.02
C PHE A 268 -14.50 5.33 9.40
N ALA A 269 -14.09 6.56 9.69
CA ALA A 269 -14.38 7.20 10.96
C ALA A 269 -15.90 7.36 11.17
N TYR A 270 -16.62 7.81 10.15
CA TYR A 270 -18.08 7.94 10.17
C TYR A 270 -18.78 6.59 10.44
N PHE A 271 -18.41 5.53 9.72
CA PHE A 271 -19.06 4.22 9.86
C PHE A 271 -18.77 3.51 11.19
N ASN A 272 -17.71 3.90 11.90
CA ASN A 272 -17.32 3.29 13.18
C ASN A 272 -17.58 4.22 14.37
N ASP A 273 -18.33 5.31 14.19
CA ASP A 273 -18.61 6.32 15.23
C ASP A 273 -17.32 6.89 15.89
N ILE A 274 -16.25 7.03 15.12
CA ILE A 274 -14.95 7.57 15.56
C ILE A 274 -14.92 9.07 15.23
N PRO A 275 -14.55 9.96 16.19
CA PRO A 275 -14.36 11.37 15.89
C PRO A 275 -13.36 11.59 14.76
N PHE A 276 -13.78 12.34 13.74
CA PHE A 276 -12.94 12.72 12.62
C PHE A 276 -12.55 14.20 12.70
N GLN A 277 -11.25 14.48 12.66
CA GLN A 277 -10.70 15.82 12.56
C GLN A 277 -10.19 16.06 11.14
N LYS A 278 -10.98 16.82 10.38
CA LYS A 278 -10.63 17.26 9.02
C LYS A 278 -9.35 18.11 9.03
N LEU A 279 -8.40 17.72 8.19
CA LEU A 279 -7.27 18.55 7.82
C LEU A 279 -7.65 19.47 6.66
N ASN A 280 -7.27 20.74 6.80
CA ASN A 280 -7.36 21.71 5.72
C ASN A 280 -6.02 21.76 5.01
N VAL A 281 -6.09 22.03 3.71
CA VAL A 281 -4.92 22.22 2.88
C VAL A 281 -4.66 23.70 2.71
N VAL A 282 -3.40 24.12 2.68
CA VAL A 282 -3.02 25.52 2.49
C VAL A 282 -2.52 25.75 1.07
N VAL A 283 -3.16 26.67 0.36
CA VAL A 283 -2.64 27.23 -0.88
C VAL A 283 -2.01 28.58 -0.56
N SER A 284 -0.71 28.66 -0.79
CA SER A 284 0.05 29.91 -0.71
C SER A 284 0.32 30.47 -2.09
N PHE A 285 0.48 31.79 -2.16
CA PHE A 285 0.62 32.51 -3.42
C PHE A 285 1.89 33.36 -3.39
N ASP A 286 2.89 32.95 -4.15
CA ASP A 286 4.07 33.76 -4.41
C ASP A 286 3.78 34.70 -5.58
N SER A 287 3.46 35.96 -5.26
CA SER A 287 3.20 37.01 -6.24
C SER A 287 4.42 37.38 -7.11
N ASN A 288 5.61 36.86 -6.79
CA ASN A 288 6.84 37.05 -7.55
C ASN A 288 7.15 38.54 -7.82
N GLY A 289 7.13 39.33 -6.73
CA GLY A 289 7.37 40.77 -6.75
C GLY A 289 6.16 41.62 -7.14
N GLY A 290 4.96 41.05 -7.26
CA GLY A 290 3.69 41.79 -7.26
C GLY A 290 3.22 42.16 -5.85
N ASN A 291 2.02 42.70 -5.73
CA ASN A 291 1.42 42.92 -4.41
C ASN A 291 1.13 41.58 -3.68
N PRO A 292 1.21 41.54 -2.34
CA PRO A 292 0.94 40.33 -1.57
C PRO A 292 -0.47 39.77 -1.85
N VAL A 293 -0.56 38.44 -1.90
CA VAL A 293 -1.80 37.68 -2.04
C VAL A 293 -1.98 36.82 -0.78
N ALA A 294 -3.16 36.86 -0.18
CA ALA A 294 -3.44 36.12 1.05
C ALA A 294 -3.46 34.61 0.80
N VAL A 295 -3.01 33.83 1.79
CA VAL A 295 -3.13 32.37 1.75
C VAL A 295 -4.61 31.95 1.79
N THR A 296 -4.92 30.88 1.07
CA THR A 296 -6.27 30.31 1.00
C THR A 296 -6.28 28.93 1.64
N GLN A 297 -7.26 28.69 2.52
CA GLN A 297 -7.57 27.35 3.00
C GLN A 297 -8.41 26.63 1.93
N ALA A 298 -7.98 25.43 1.56
CA ALA A 298 -8.59 24.62 0.52
C ALA A 298 -9.08 23.29 1.09
N THR A 299 -10.11 22.74 0.46
CA THR A 299 -10.55 21.37 0.70
C THR A 299 -9.74 20.44 -0.22
N TYR A 300 -9.16 19.39 0.35
CA TYR A 300 -8.41 18.39 -0.40
C TYR A 300 -9.28 17.79 -1.52
N GLY A 301 -8.69 17.59 -2.70
CA GLY A 301 -9.37 17.03 -3.88
C GLY A 301 -10.38 17.96 -4.54
N GLN A 302 -10.43 19.25 -4.16
CA GLN A 302 -11.32 20.25 -4.75
C GLN A 302 -10.53 21.35 -5.45
N THR A 303 -11.18 22.03 -6.40
CA THR A 303 -10.67 23.28 -6.97
C THR A 303 -10.76 24.41 -5.94
N ILE A 304 -9.98 25.46 -6.15
CA ILE A 304 -10.04 26.67 -5.33
C ILE A 304 -10.55 27.85 -6.15
N VAL A 305 -11.24 28.78 -5.48
CA VAL A 305 -11.64 30.05 -6.12
C VAL A 305 -10.37 30.86 -6.41
N PRO A 306 -10.20 31.40 -7.62
CA PRO A 306 -9.03 32.21 -7.95
C PRO A 306 -8.91 33.42 -7.03
N PRO A 307 -7.71 33.76 -6.53
CA PRO A 307 -7.51 34.96 -5.74
C PRO A 307 -7.74 36.19 -6.62
N THR A 308 -7.91 37.35 -5.99
CA THR A 308 -7.86 38.61 -6.73
C THR A 308 -6.54 38.69 -7.48
N GLN A 309 -6.62 38.95 -8.79
CA GLN A 309 -5.45 39.03 -9.66
C GLN A 309 -4.43 40.01 -9.06
N PRO A 310 -3.18 39.57 -8.82
CA PRO A 310 -2.15 40.46 -8.32
C PRO A 310 -1.79 41.50 -9.38
N THR A 311 -1.17 42.59 -8.93
CA THR A 311 -0.66 43.70 -9.75
C THR A 311 0.83 43.87 -9.53
N LYS A 312 1.54 44.28 -10.58
CA LYS A 312 2.97 44.58 -10.58
C LYS A 312 3.23 45.69 -11.59
N ASP A 313 3.86 46.78 -11.15
CA ASP A 313 4.11 47.96 -11.99
C ASP A 313 4.87 47.59 -13.27
N ASP A 314 4.43 48.07 -14.43
CA ASP A 314 5.01 47.80 -15.76
C ASP A 314 4.93 46.34 -16.26
N PHE A 315 4.17 45.45 -15.59
CA PHE A 315 3.98 44.07 -16.01
C PHE A 315 2.50 43.67 -16.13
N SER A 316 2.21 42.78 -17.08
CA SER A 316 0.93 42.08 -17.25
C SER A 316 1.00 40.71 -16.59
N PHE A 317 -0.03 40.33 -15.85
CA PHE A 317 -0.13 39.03 -15.19
C PHE A 317 -0.55 37.95 -16.18
N GLU A 318 0.22 36.86 -16.25
CA GLU A 318 0.01 35.76 -17.22
C GLU A 318 -0.67 34.54 -16.60
N GLY A 319 -0.75 34.47 -15.27
CA GLY A 319 -1.34 33.32 -14.57
C GLY A 319 -0.51 32.82 -13.40
N TRP A 320 -1.04 31.78 -12.77
CA TRP A 320 -0.43 31.07 -11.65
C TRP A 320 0.17 29.74 -12.12
N TYR A 321 1.27 29.31 -11.51
CA TYR A 321 2.00 28.08 -11.86
C TYR A 321 2.35 27.29 -10.60
N ILE A 322 2.39 25.96 -10.70
CA ILE A 322 2.69 25.06 -9.56
C ILE A 322 4.19 25.11 -9.21
N ASP A 323 5.02 25.38 -10.20
CA ASP A 323 6.47 25.45 -10.09
C ASP A 323 7.00 26.86 -10.32
N SER A 324 8.09 27.18 -9.65
CA SER A 324 8.77 28.48 -9.73
C SER A 324 9.44 28.74 -11.09
N VAL A 325 9.56 27.73 -11.96
CA VAL A 325 10.10 27.87 -13.32
C VAL A 325 9.01 28.02 -14.39
N TYR A 326 7.75 28.13 -13.97
CA TYR A 326 6.58 28.41 -14.80
C TYR A 326 6.33 27.38 -15.92
N SER A 327 6.59 26.11 -15.65
CA SER A 327 6.41 25.01 -16.60
C SER A 327 5.02 24.36 -16.52
N LEU A 328 4.40 24.36 -15.36
CA LEU A 328 3.09 23.75 -15.07
C LEU A 328 2.09 24.84 -14.67
N PRO A 329 1.32 25.38 -15.62
CA PRO A 329 0.29 26.36 -15.30
C PRO A 329 -0.77 25.72 -14.41
N TRP A 330 -1.25 26.48 -13.42
CA TRP A 330 -2.35 26.10 -12.57
C TRP A 330 -3.66 26.66 -13.11
N SER A 331 -4.63 25.79 -13.31
CA SER A 331 -5.99 26.09 -13.75
C SER A 331 -6.97 25.98 -12.58
N PHE A 332 -7.56 27.11 -12.18
CA PHE A 332 -8.54 27.15 -11.08
C PHE A 332 -9.87 26.44 -11.43
N ASP A 333 -10.10 26.14 -12.70
CA ASP A 333 -11.31 25.44 -13.16
C ASP A 333 -11.15 23.91 -13.15
N THR A 334 -9.92 23.41 -13.28
CA THR A 334 -9.65 21.97 -13.49
C THR A 334 -8.73 21.36 -12.45
N ASP A 335 -7.80 22.13 -11.90
CA ASP A 335 -6.76 21.60 -11.03
C ASP A 335 -7.24 21.59 -9.59
N ILE A 336 -7.05 20.43 -8.95
CA ILE A 336 -7.50 20.16 -7.59
C ILE A 336 -6.33 20.19 -6.62
N VAL A 337 -6.59 20.67 -5.41
CA VAL A 337 -5.56 20.76 -4.37
C VAL A 337 -5.37 19.39 -3.72
N THR A 338 -4.20 18.78 -3.89
CA THR A 338 -3.87 17.43 -3.37
C THR A 338 -2.88 17.45 -2.19
N GLY A 339 -2.65 18.63 -1.61
CA GLY A 339 -1.69 18.86 -0.53
C GLY A 339 -1.32 20.33 -0.46
N ASP A 340 -0.52 20.72 0.53
CA ASP A 340 -0.09 22.11 0.65
C ASP A 340 0.69 22.51 -0.61
N ILE A 341 0.25 23.57 -1.29
CA ILE A 341 0.86 24.03 -2.53
C ILE A 341 1.23 25.51 -2.45
N THR A 342 2.27 25.88 -3.21
CA THR A 342 2.61 27.28 -3.48
C THR A 342 2.42 27.53 -4.96
N LEU A 343 1.58 28.50 -5.31
CA LEU A 343 1.36 28.95 -6.67
C LEU A 343 2.19 30.20 -6.96
N TYR A 344 2.89 30.23 -8.09
CA TYR A 344 3.80 31.29 -8.49
C TYR A 344 3.22 32.15 -9.61
N ALA A 345 3.19 33.47 -9.42
CA ALA A 345 2.71 34.42 -10.42
C ALA A 345 3.74 34.62 -11.54
N LYS A 346 3.28 34.50 -12.79
CA LYS A 346 4.07 34.83 -13.98
C LYS A 346 3.67 36.19 -14.54
N TRP A 347 4.67 36.90 -15.07
CA TRP A 347 4.55 38.27 -15.54
C TRP A 347 5.19 38.46 -16.93
N THR A 348 4.56 39.25 -17.80
CA THR A 348 5.13 39.75 -19.06
C THR A 348 5.28 41.27 -18.99
N SER A 349 6.41 41.83 -19.43
CA SER A 349 6.60 43.29 -19.43
C SER A 349 5.57 43.98 -20.34
N SER A 350 4.87 44.99 -19.82
CA SER A 350 3.89 45.80 -20.56
C SER A 350 4.51 46.94 -21.37
N VAL A 351 5.84 47.06 -21.38
CA VAL A 351 6.53 48.10 -22.12
C VAL A 351 6.47 47.79 -23.62
N THR A 352 5.46 48.33 -24.30
CA THR A 352 5.52 48.52 -25.75
C THR A 352 6.45 49.69 -26.02
N THR A 353 7.60 49.40 -26.63
CA THR A 353 8.57 50.40 -27.07
C THR A 353 7.98 51.28 -28.18
N ALA A 354 7.29 52.35 -27.78
CA ALA A 354 6.97 53.47 -28.66
C ALA A 354 7.12 54.80 -27.93
N SER A 355 8.36 55.27 -27.81
CA SER A 355 8.65 56.71 -27.85
C SER A 355 10.05 56.95 -28.42
N LYS A 356 10.07 57.69 -29.53
CA LYS A 356 11.24 58.12 -30.29
C LYS A 356 12.24 58.87 -29.39
N VAL A 357 13.52 58.49 -29.46
CA VAL A 357 14.63 59.42 -29.26
C VAL A 357 15.51 59.37 -30.51
N THR A 358 15.71 60.56 -31.08
CA THR A 358 16.63 60.83 -32.16
C THR A 358 18.07 60.81 -31.63
N ASN A 359 18.97 60.28 -32.45
CA ASN A 359 20.44 60.37 -32.38
C ASN A 359 21.20 59.45 -31.40
N LYS A 360 21.80 58.41 -32.01
CA LYS A 360 23.21 57.98 -31.89
C LYS A 360 23.67 57.37 -30.55
N GLU A 361 23.53 56.05 -30.43
CA GLU A 361 24.57 55.00 -30.26
C GLU A 361 23.88 53.65 -29.96
N ASP A 362 24.49 52.54 -30.36
CA ASP A 362 23.90 51.19 -30.53
C ASP A 362 23.03 50.66 -29.36
N PRO A 363 21.96 49.88 -29.63
CA PRO A 363 21.19 49.22 -28.58
C PRO A 363 22.00 48.06 -27.98
N ILE A 364 22.35 48.20 -26.70
CA ILE A 364 23.05 47.18 -25.91
C ILE A 364 22.11 45.98 -25.72
N SER A 365 22.42 44.83 -26.31
CA SER A 365 21.73 43.56 -26.04
C SER A 365 22.11 43.07 -24.63
N ALA A 366 21.34 43.50 -23.63
CA ALA A 366 21.42 43.03 -22.26
C ALA A 366 20.82 41.61 -22.16
N LEU A 367 21.53 40.70 -21.50
CA LEU A 367 21.15 39.31 -21.26
C LEU A 367 21.12 39.06 -19.76
N THR A 368 20.14 38.28 -19.31
CA THR A 368 19.96 37.95 -17.89
C THR A 368 20.68 36.66 -17.55
N VAL A 369 21.43 36.69 -16.46
CA VAL A 369 22.06 35.51 -15.86
C VAL A 369 21.41 35.28 -14.51
N SER A 370 20.66 34.20 -14.40
CA SER A 370 20.01 33.79 -13.15
C SER A 370 20.83 32.75 -12.39
N PHE A 371 20.75 32.77 -11.07
CA PHE A 371 21.52 31.87 -10.20
C PHE A 371 20.61 30.97 -9.36
N ASP A 372 20.49 29.70 -9.73
CA ASP A 372 19.78 28.69 -8.94
C ASP A 372 20.73 28.06 -7.90
N SER A 373 20.58 28.49 -6.64
CA SER A 373 21.41 28.02 -5.53
C SER A 373 21.14 26.56 -5.11
N ARG A 374 20.13 25.88 -5.69
CA ARG A 374 19.73 24.49 -5.40
C ARG A 374 19.64 24.19 -3.90
N GLY A 375 18.93 25.04 -3.18
CA GLY A 375 18.70 24.95 -1.73
C GLY A 375 19.81 25.57 -0.87
N GLY A 376 20.71 26.38 -1.44
CA GLY A 376 21.59 27.27 -0.69
C GLY A 376 21.00 28.68 -0.51
N SER A 377 21.71 29.58 0.16
CA SER A 377 21.29 30.98 0.31
C SER A 377 21.05 31.66 -1.05
N PRO A 378 20.10 32.61 -1.14
CA PRO A 378 19.75 33.23 -2.42
C PRO A 378 20.91 34.04 -3.02
N VAL A 379 20.99 34.05 -4.34
CA VAL A 379 21.96 34.80 -5.12
C VAL A 379 21.20 35.65 -6.13
N LEU A 380 21.51 36.95 -6.19
CA LEU A 380 20.82 37.88 -7.07
C LEU A 380 21.25 37.69 -8.53
N ASP A 381 20.27 37.76 -9.42
CA ASP A 381 20.49 37.75 -10.87
C ASP A 381 21.34 38.93 -11.32
N THR A 382 22.13 38.71 -12.36
CA THR A 382 23.03 39.71 -12.92
C THR A 382 22.75 39.93 -14.39
N ILE A 383 22.86 41.18 -14.84
CA ILE A 383 22.73 41.55 -16.24
C ILE A 383 24.11 41.55 -16.90
N ALA A 384 24.26 40.76 -17.97
CA ALA A 384 25.45 40.69 -18.82
C ALA A 384 25.18 41.35 -20.17
N ARG A 385 26.23 41.73 -20.90
CA ARG A 385 26.10 42.05 -22.33
C ARG A 385 26.35 40.82 -23.18
N LEU A 386 25.75 40.76 -24.35
CA LEU A 386 25.98 39.70 -25.35
C LEU A 386 27.49 39.46 -25.58
N ASN A 387 27.90 38.21 -25.35
CA ASN A 387 29.27 37.70 -25.42
C ASN A 387 30.25 38.30 -24.40
N GLN A 388 29.76 38.84 -23.29
CA GLN A 388 30.60 39.31 -22.18
C GLN A 388 30.69 38.27 -21.06
N ALA A 389 31.86 38.14 -20.44
CA ALA A 389 32.02 37.41 -19.18
C ALA A 389 31.41 38.20 -18.01
N ILE A 390 30.92 37.48 -17.01
CA ILE A 390 30.35 38.06 -15.78
C ILE A 390 31.29 37.81 -14.60
N ALA A 391 31.27 38.68 -13.61
CA ALA A 391 31.98 38.45 -12.35
C ALA A 391 31.30 37.33 -11.55
N PRO A 392 32.06 36.51 -10.79
CA PRO A 392 31.47 35.51 -9.93
C PRO A 392 30.59 36.19 -8.86
N PRO A 393 29.37 35.67 -8.58
CA PRO A 393 28.53 36.22 -7.54
C PRO A 393 29.08 35.89 -6.15
N THR A 394 28.52 36.51 -5.11
CA THR A 394 28.76 36.08 -3.73
C THR A 394 28.40 34.60 -3.58
N GLN A 395 29.35 33.82 -3.07
CA GLN A 395 29.18 32.37 -2.93
C GLN A 395 28.01 32.06 -2.00
N PRO A 396 27.04 31.23 -2.44
CA PRO A 396 25.94 30.85 -1.57
C PRO A 396 26.44 29.91 -0.47
N SER A 397 25.71 29.83 0.64
CA SER A 397 25.96 28.89 1.74
C SER A 397 24.82 27.88 1.88
N LYS A 398 25.13 26.61 2.16
CA LYS A 398 24.15 25.54 2.43
C LYS A 398 24.62 24.68 3.60
N SER A 399 23.81 24.59 4.66
CA SER A 399 24.18 23.86 5.89
C SER A 399 24.47 22.38 5.60
N GLY A 400 25.63 21.88 6.03
CA GLY A 400 26.07 20.49 5.82
C GLY A 400 26.77 20.22 4.49
N PHE A 401 26.89 21.21 3.60
CA PHE A 401 27.49 21.04 2.27
C PHE A 401 28.56 22.11 1.97
N SER A 402 29.59 21.72 1.24
CA SER A 402 30.56 22.62 0.61
C SER A 402 30.12 22.96 -0.81
N PHE A 403 30.30 24.22 -1.22
CA PHE A 403 29.95 24.69 -2.56
C PHE A 403 31.07 24.32 -3.54
N ASP A 404 30.72 23.54 -4.58
CA ASP A 404 31.65 22.95 -5.54
C ASP A 404 31.80 23.81 -6.82
N GLY A 405 30.79 24.63 -7.15
CA GLY A 405 30.84 25.53 -8.30
C GLY A 405 29.48 25.82 -8.93
N TRP A 406 29.49 26.64 -9.98
CA TRP A 406 28.32 26.95 -10.83
C TRP A 406 28.39 26.17 -12.14
N TYR A 407 27.25 25.68 -12.63
CA TYR A 407 27.12 24.85 -13.83
C TYR A 407 26.07 25.42 -14.77
N ILE A 408 26.29 25.34 -16.09
CA ILE A 408 25.34 25.91 -17.08
C ILE A 408 24.14 25.00 -17.35
N ASP A 409 24.24 23.72 -17.00
CA ASP A 409 23.18 22.73 -17.14
C ASP A 409 22.67 22.25 -15.77
N SER A 410 21.38 21.96 -15.70
CA SER A 410 20.73 21.48 -14.48
C SER A 410 21.16 20.06 -14.08
N ALA A 411 21.77 19.30 -14.99
CA ALA A 411 22.36 17.98 -14.73
C ALA A 411 23.77 18.05 -14.10
N LEU A 412 24.32 19.26 -13.91
CA LEU A 412 25.60 19.55 -13.26
C LEU A 412 26.79 18.87 -13.96
N SER A 413 26.74 18.79 -15.29
CA SER A 413 27.74 18.11 -16.11
C SER A 413 28.74 19.06 -16.78
N LEU A 414 28.36 20.32 -16.99
CA LEU A 414 29.14 21.36 -17.66
C LEU A 414 29.39 22.54 -16.70
N PRO A 415 30.57 22.61 -16.06
CA PRO A 415 30.90 23.70 -15.14
C PRO A 415 31.02 25.03 -15.90
N TRP A 416 30.52 26.10 -15.30
CA TRP A 416 30.67 27.47 -15.79
C TRP A 416 31.91 28.13 -15.21
N ASN A 417 32.80 28.60 -16.07
CA ASN A 417 34.04 29.27 -15.70
C ASN A 417 33.94 30.78 -15.92
N PHE A 418 33.79 31.54 -14.84
CA PHE A 418 33.68 33.00 -14.86
C PHE A 418 34.89 33.74 -15.46
N SER A 419 36.04 33.07 -15.65
CA SER A 419 37.22 33.67 -16.26
C SER A 419 37.29 33.49 -17.79
N SER A 420 36.60 32.49 -18.35
CA SER A 420 36.66 32.17 -19.78
C SER A 420 35.31 32.21 -20.50
N ASP A 421 34.22 31.95 -19.79
CA ASP A 421 32.92 31.74 -20.39
C ASP A 421 32.17 33.06 -20.54
N THR A 422 31.47 33.20 -21.66
CA THR A 422 30.77 34.45 -22.03
C THR A 422 29.30 34.20 -22.25
N VAL A 423 28.46 35.13 -21.84
CA VAL A 423 27.01 35.02 -21.89
C VAL A 423 26.52 35.34 -23.30
N SER A 424 26.14 34.33 -24.08
CA SER A 424 25.70 34.52 -25.47
C SER A 424 24.17 34.52 -25.65
N ARG A 425 23.42 34.27 -24.56
CA ARG A 425 21.95 34.30 -24.45
C ARG A 425 21.58 34.40 -22.96
N ASP A 426 20.29 34.53 -22.63
CA ASP A 426 19.85 34.39 -21.24
C ASP A 426 20.15 32.97 -20.74
N ILE A 427 20.78 32.86 -19.58
CA ILE A 427 21.23 31.58 -19.01
C ILE A 427 20.91 31.50 -17.52
N THR A 428 20.74 30.28 -17.02
CA THR A 428 20.67 29.99 -15.58
C THR A 428 21.88 29.16 -15.19
N LEU A 429 22.57 29.58 -14.15
CA LEU A 429 23.69 28.84 -13.55
C LEU A 429 23.22 28.13 -12.28
N TYR A 430 23.57 26.84 -12.17
CA TYR A 430 23.14 25.94 -11.10
C TYR A 430 24.27 25.66 -10.12
N ALA A 431 24.03 25.86 -8.84
CA ALA A 431 24.98 25.56 -7.77
C ALA A 431 25.10 24.05 -7.57
N LYS A 432 26.34 23.55 -7.56
CA LYS A 432 26.66 22.18 -7.14
C LYS A 432 27.18 22.17 -5.71
N TRP A 433 26.69 21.20 -4.96
CA TRP A 433 27.01 21.01 -3.54
C TRP A 433 27.63 19.64 -3.33
N VAL A 434 28.73 19.60 -2.58
CA VAL A 434 29.38 18.37 -2.14
C VAL A 434 29.19 18.25 -0.63
N ILE A 435 28.68 17.11 -0.18
CA ILE A 435 28.49 16.83 1.25
C ILE A 435 29.85 16.96 1.95
N THR A 436 29.88 17.71 3.05
CA THR A 436 31.10 17.88 3.84
C THR A 436 31.32 16.63 4.69
N ASN A 437 31.86 15.57 4.09
CA ASN A 437 32.23 14.35 4.79
C ASN A 437 33.70 14.40 5.22
N SER A 438 33.97 14.15 6.49
CA SER A 438 35.25 13.59 6.91
C SER A 438 35.42 12.21 6.27
N SER A 439 36.41 12.12 5.36
CA SER A 439 37.04 10.91 4.77
C SER A 439 36.14 9.93 4.01
N GLU A 440 36.26 9.88 2.67
CA GLU A 440 36.92 8.82 1.84
C GLU A 440 36.03 7.55 1.67
N ASN A 441 35.84 6.90 0.51
CA ASN A 441 36.54 6.87 -0.77
C ASN A 441 35.67 6.19 -1.87
N SER A 442 35.96 6.48 -3.15
CA SER A 442 35.75 5.69 -4.41
C SER A 442 34.37 5.06 -4.71
N GLY A 443 33.67 5.34 -5.82
CA GLY A 443 34.10 5.15 -7.23
C GLY A 443 33.54 3.81 -7.75
N GLY A 444 32.50 3.77 -8.58
CA GLY A 444 32.63 3.84 -10.04
C GLY A 444 31.46 3.12 -10.73
N SER A 445 31.07 3.69 -11.86
CA SER A 445 29.87 3.49 -12.69
C SER A 445 29.88 2.23 -13.59
N SER A 446 28.69 1.74 -13.96
CA SER A 446 28.48 1.02 -15.23
C SER A 446 27.12 1.36 -15.87
N SER A 447 27.17 2.03 -17.01
CA SER A 447 26.16 2.01 -18.09
C SER A 447 26.13 0.65 -18.77
N PHE A 448 24.99 0.21 -19.32
CA PHE A 448 24.81 -0.42 -20.65
C PHE A 448 23.41 -1.08 -20.77
N TRP A 449 22.65 -0.67 -21.79
CA TRP A 449 21.61 -1.45 -22.50
C TRP A 449 22.16 -1.68 -23.94
N PRO A 450 21.68 -2.64 -24.79
CA PRO A 450 20.29 -3.09 -24.87
C PRO A 450 20.00 -4.56 -25.31
N SER A 451 18.69 -4.85 -25.29
CA SER A 451 17.91 -5.72 -26.19
C SER A 451 18.06 -7.25 -26.16
N SER A 452 16.93 -7.93 -25.91
CA SER A 452 16.55 -9.16 -26.62
C SER A 452 15.03 -9.39 -26.60
N SER A 453 14.50 -9.63 -27.78
CA SER A 453 13.15 -10.05 -28.15
C SER A 453 12.79 -11.46 -27.68
N HIS A 454 11.54 -11.70 -27.29
CA HIS A 454 10.92 -13.02 -27.41
C HIS A 454 9.44 -12.91 -27.81
N THR A 455 9.14 -13.52 -28.94
CA THR A 455 7.81 -13.84 -29.47
C THR A 455 7.20 -15.03 -28.74
N VAL A 456 5.91 -14.94 -28.38
CA VAL A 456 5.04 -16.13 -28.24
C VAL A 456 3.67 -15.80 -28.83
N THR A 457 3.32 -16.58 -29.85
CA THR A 457 2.00 -16.73 -30.46
C THR A 457 0.99 -17.35 -29.48
N SER A 458 -0.23 -16.81 -29.42
CA SER A 458 -1.43 -17.65 -29.32
C SER A 458 -2.66 -16.87 -29.79
N SER A 459 -3.35 -17.45 -30.77
CA SER A 459 -4.63 -17.09 -31.35
C SER A 459 -5.79 -17.38 -30.40
N GLN A 460 -6.79 -16.50 -30.33
CA GLN A 460 -8.21 -16.87 -30.21
C GLN A 460 -9.13 -15.70 -30.58
N GLU A 461 -10.28 -16.07 -31.16
CA GLU A 461 -11.25 -15.28 -31.92
C GLU A 461 -12.05 -14.27 -31.06
N LEU A 462 -12.27 -13.07 -31.59
CA LEU A 462 -13.25 -12.11 -31.07
C LEU A 462 -14.64 -12.43 -31.64
N GLU A 463 -15.61 -12.73 -30.77
CA GLU A 463 -17.02 -12.53 -31.07
C GLU A 463 -17.46 -11.14 -30.57
N THR A 464 -17.99 -10.34 -31.48
CA THR A 464 -18.52 -9.00 -31.21
C THR A 464 -19.98 -9.09 -30.76
N GLY A 465 -20.26 -8.82 -29.48
CA GLY A 465 -21.61 -8.59 -28.98
C GLY A 465 -21.97 -7.10 -28.98
N THR A 466 -23.00 -6.70 -29.72
CA THR A 466 -23.48 -5.31 -29.81
C THR A 466 -24.25 -4.86 -28.56
N LYS A 467 -23.99 -3.60 -28.14
CA LYS A 467 -24.63 -2.85 -27.06
C LYS A 467 -26.16 -2.74 -27.23
N PRO A 468 -27.00 -3.14 -26.25
CA PRO A 468 -28.43 -2.85 -26.28
C PRO A 468 -28.68 -1.41 -25.81
N THR A 469 -29.33 -0.60 -26.65
CA THR A 469 -29.90 0.71 -26.31
C THR A 469 -31.25 0.52 -25.61
N ALA A 470 -31.40 1.09 -24.41
CA ALA A 470 -32.69 1.17 -23.70
C ALA A 470 -33.39 2.51 -24.02
N GLU A 471 -34.69 2.43 -24.36
CA GLU A 471 -35.57 3.60 -24.51
C GLU A 471 -36.05 4.13 -23.14
N PRO A 472 -36.29 5.45 -23.00
CA PRO A 472 -36.74 6.05 -21.74
C PRO A 472 -38.24 5.87 -21.51
N LYS A 473 -38.64 5.50 -20.29
CA LYS A 473 -40.04 5.43 -19.82
C LYS A 473 -40.21 6.00 -18.39
N PRO A 474 -41.44 6.39 -18.01
CA PRO A 474 -41.70 7.64 -17.30
C PRO A 474 -41.49 7.58 -15.79
N ASN A 475 -41.13 8.75 -15.26
CA ASN A 475 -40.81 9.05 -13.87
C ASN A 475 -42.01 8.78 -12.94
N VAL A 476 -41.89 7.79 -12.05
CA VAL A 476 -42.74 7.61 -10.87
C VAL A 476 -41.80 7.34 -9.69
N GLU A 477 -41.79 8.27 -8.75
CA GLU A 477 -40.92 8.24 -7.56
C GLU A 477 -41.23 7.00 -6.70
N SER A 478 -40.36 5.99 -6.74
CA SER A 478 -40.46 4.76 -5.93
C SER A 478 -39.33 4.69 -4.90
N LYS A 479 -39.55 5.24 -3.70
CA LYS A 479 -38.65 4.99 -2.57
C LYS A 479 -38.86 3.58 -2.01
N PRO A 480 -37.79 2.81 -1.70
CA PRO A 480 -37.89 1.51 -1.06
C PRO A 480 -38.48 1.64 0.34
N LYS A 481 -39.46 0.81 0.68
CA LYS A 481 -40.07 0.75 2.01
C LYS A 481 -39.35 -0.31 2.84
N VAL A 482 -38.67 0.11 3.91
CA VAL A 482 -37.93 -0.79 4.81
C VAL A 482 -38.92 -1.50 5.76
N PRO A 483 -38.78 -2.82 6.00
CA PRO A 483 -39.62 -3.53 6.98
C PRO A 483 -39.40 -3.02 8.41
N THR A 484 -40.46 -2.61 9.10
CA THR A 484 -40.45 -2.06 10.49
C THR A 484 -40.53 -3.14 11.59
N THR A 485 -40.00 -4.33 11.35
CA THR A 485 -40.04 -5.43 12.34
C THR A 485 -38.86 -5.28 13.32
N PRO A 486 -39.04 -5.49 14.64
CA PRO A 486 -37.95 -5.40 15.60
C PRO A 486 -36.81 -6.36 15.23
N LEU A 487 -35.60 -5.82 15.13
CA LEU A 487 -34.39 -6.55 14.73
C LEU A 487 -34.04 -7.58 15.81
N THR A 488 -34.12 -8.87 15.47
CA THR A 488 -33.55 -9.93 16.30
C THR A 488 -32.10 -10.17 15.89
N PRO A 489 -31.12 -10.16 16.83
CA PRO A 489 -29.75 -10.50 16.53
C PRO A 489 -29.66 -11.92 15.96
N ILE A 490 -29.10 -12.07 14.76
CA ILE A 490 -28.83 -13.36 14.12
C ILE A 490 -27.32 -13.56 14.12
N VAL A 491 -26.85 -14.73 14.57
CA VAL A 491 -25.42 -15.09 14.63
C VAL A 491 -25.21 -16.38 13.84
N PHE A 492 -24.17 -16.42 12.99
CA PHE A 492 -23.77 -17.61 12.24
C PHE A 492 -22.44 -18.16 12.74
N LYS A 493 -22.29 -19.49 12.76
CA LYS A 493 -21.13 -20.17 13.39
C LYS A 493 -19.83 -20.03 12.62
N ASP A 494 -19.90 -19.84 11.32
CA ASP A 494 -18.77 -19.89 10.37
C ASP A 494 -18.30 -18.49 9.92
N ILE A 495 -18.83 -17.43 10.54
CA ILE A 495 -18.45 -16.06 10.24
C ILE A 495 -17.79 -15.34 11.42
N SER A 496 -17.52 -16.01 12.52
CA SER A 496 -17.05 -15.39 13.77
C SER A 496 -15.79 -14.53 13.57
N THR A 497 -14.91 -14.95 12.65
CA THR A 497 -13.66 -14.26 12.24
C THR A 497 -13.71 -13.71 10.81
N HIS A 498 -14.87 -13.76 10.15
CA HIS A 498 -15.00 -13.39 8.74
C HIS A 498 -15.15 -11.87 8.58
N TRP A 499 -14.47 -11.27 7.59
CA TRP A 499 -14.45 -9.81 7.38
C TRP A 499 -15.85 -9.18 7.23
N ALA A 500 -16.78 -9.92 6.64
CA ALA A 500 -18.15 -9.45 6.43
C ALA A 500 -19.12 -9.72 7.59
N ARG A 501 -18.65 -10.18 8.75
CA ARG A 501 -19.51 -10.65 9.86
C ARG A 501 -20.61 -9.65 10.21
N LEU A 502 -20.27 -8.41 10.57
CA LEU A 502 -21.28 -7.44 11.01
C LEU A 502 -22.24 -7.04 9.89
N MET A 503 -21.76 -6.96 8.65
CA MET A 503 -22.61 -6.68 7.48
C MET A 503 -23.60 -7.82 7.25
N ILE A 504 -23.13 -9.07 7.36
CA ILE A 504 -23.95 -10.28 7.27
C ILE A 504 -24.98 -10.30 8.40
N GLU A 505 -24.57 -10.11 9.66
CA GLU A 505 -25.47 -10.12 10.82
C GLU A 505 -26.48 -8.96 10.75
N SER A 506 -26.06 -7.77 10.33
CA SER A 506 -26.93 -6.59 10.14
C SER A 506 -28.00 -6.86 9.09
N ILE A 507 -27.61 -7.26 7.88
CA ILE A 507 -28.54 -7.51 6.78
C ILE A 507 -29.42 -8.75 7.07
N ALA A 508 -28.89 -9.75 7.78
CA ALA A 508 -29.68 -10.90 8.23
C ALA A 508 -30.71 -10.51 9.30
N SER A 509 -30.35 -9.65 10.26
CA SER A 509 -31.28 -9.17 11.30
C SER A 509 -32.46 -8.37 10.71
N ARG A 510 -32.24 -7.76 9.54
CA ARG A 510 -33.26 -7.06 8.74
C ARG A 510 -34.11 -8.02 7.88
N GLY A 511 -33.83 -9.32 7.93
CA GLY A 511 -34.52 -10.36 7.17
C GLY A 511 -34.18 -10.39 5.67
N LEU A 512 -33.16 -9.66 5.23
CA LEU A 512 -32.83 -9.50 3.81
C LEU A 512 -31.97 -10.64 3.27
N ILE A 513 -31.19 -11.29 4.14
CA ILE A 513 -30.43 -12.50 3.82
C ILE A 513 -30.62 -13.55 4.92
N THR A 514 -30.47 -14.82 4.56
CA THR A 514 -30.57 -15.95 5.50
C THR A 514 -29.38 -16.89 5.35
N GLY A 515 -29.06 -17.58 6.45
CA GLY A 515 -28.12 -18.70 6.45
C GLY A 515 -28.80 -20.05 6.25
N TYR A 516 -28.05 -21.11 6.48
CA TYR A 516 -28.48 -22.49 6.31
C TYR A 516 -29.05 -23.06 7.62
N PRO A 517 -29.86 -24.13 7.56
CA PRO A 517 -30.43 -24.77 8.75
C PRO A 517 -29.40 -25.28 9.78
N ASP A 518 -28.14 -25.47 9.36
CA ASP A 518 -27.01 -25.87 10.22
C ASP A 518 -26.41 -24.69 11.03
N ALA A 519 -27.01 -23.50 10.94
CA ALA A 519 -26.56 -22.23 11.50
C ALA A 519 -25.25 -21.69 10.91
N THR A 520 -24.93 -22.06 9.66
CA THR A 520 -23.84 -21.46 8.87
C THR A 520 -24.36 -20.43 7.87
N PHE A 521 -23.53 -19.48 7.47
CA PHE A 521 -23.83 -18.52 6.40
C PHE A 521 -23.13 -18.86 5.08
N ARG A 522 -21.98 -19.54 5.13
CA ARG A 522 -21.10 -19.91 4.02
C ARG A 522 -20.64 -18.68 3.22
N PRO A 523 -19.89 -17.76 3.86
CA PRO A 523 -19.63 -16.43 3.32
C PRO A 523 -18.85 -16.42 1.99
N ASN A 524 -17.94 -17.37 1.79
CA ASN A 524 -17.10 -17.45 0.58
C ASN A 524 -17.72 -18.26 -0.56
N GLN A 525 -18.92 -18.82 -0.38
CA GLN A 525 -19.60 -19.51 -1.47
C GLN A 525 -20.18 -18.48 -2.46
N PRO A 526 -20.11 -18.75 -3.78
CA PRO A 526 -20.78 -17.93 -4.78
C PRO A 526 -22.28 -17.82 -4.51
N ILE A 527 -22.86 -16.65 -4.74
CA ILE A 527 -24.31 -16.47 -4.74
C ILE A 527 -24.90 -16.96 -6.06
N LEU A 528 -26.03 -17.66 -5.99
CA LEU A 528 -26.72 -18.19 -7.15
C LEU A 528 -27.81 -17.22 -7.65
N ARG A 529 -28.13 -17.28 -8.94
CA ARG A 529 -29.16 -16.44 -9.58
C ARG A 529 -30.52 -16.51 -8.87
N LYS A 530 -30.94 -17.71 -8.46
CA LYS A 530 -32.19 -17.89 -7.69
C LYS A 530 -32.17 -17.17 -6.33
N HIS A 531 -31.02 -17.16 -5.65
CA HIS A 531 -30.89 -16.50 -4.34
C HIS A 531 -31.01 -14.99 -4.49
N MET A 532 -30.35 -14.40 -5.50
CA MET A 532 -30.48 -12.97 -5.80
C MET A 532 -31.93 -12.59 -6.14
N ALA A 533 -32.64 -13.43 -6.90
CA ALA A 533 -34.05 -13.20 -7.20
C ALA A 533 -34.93 -13.17 -5.94
N GLY A 534 -34.71 -14.11 -5.01
CA GLY A 534 -35.40 -14.12 -3.72
C GLY A 534 -35.13 -12.86 -2.91
N ILE A 535 -33.85 -12.44 -2.82
CA ILE A 535 -33.44 -11.26 -2.05
C ILE A 535 -34.07 -9.99 -2.63
N ILE A 536 -33.91 -9.73 -3.94
CA ILE A 536 -34.44 -8.51 -4.57
C ILE A 536 -35.97 -8.47 -4.49
N SER A 537 -36.65 -9.58 -4.78
CA SER A 537 -38.12 -9.69 -4.70
C SER A 537 -38.66 -9.44 -3.28
N GLY A 538 -37.91 -9.86 -2.26
CA GLY A 538 -38.25 -9.65 -0.85
C GLY A 538 -37.85 -8.27 -0.31
N THR A 539 -36.88 -7.60 -0.93
CA THR A 539 -36.31 -6.33 -0.45
C THR A 539 -36.98 -5.11 -1.09
N PHE A 540 -37.32 -5.18 -2.39
CA PHE A 540 -37.79 -4.02 -3.16
C PHE A 540 -39.23 -4.21 -3.64
N GLU A 541 -40.09 -3.23 -3.35
CA GLU A 541 -41.47 -3.17 -3.86
C GLU A 541 -41.53 -2.37 -5.17
N LEU A 542 -41.05 -2.98 -6.26
CA LEU A 542 -41.03 -2.35 -7.58
C LEU A 542 -42.34 -2.61 -8.37
N PRO A 543 -42.80 -1.65 -9.21
CA PRO A 543 -44.02 -1.78 -9.98
C PRO A 543 -43.89 -2.83 -11.10
N ILE A 544 -44.95 -3.61 -11.32
CA ILE A 544 -45.02 -4.59 -12.41
C ILE A 544 -45.12 -3.85 -13.76
N LEU A 545 -44.17 -4.10 -14.66
CA LEU A 545 -44.07 -3.48 -15.98
C LEU A 545 -44.64 -4.36 -17.10
N ARG A 546 -44.59 -5.69 -16.93
CA ARG A 546 -45.01 -6.67 -17.95
C ARG A 546 -45.51 -7.97 -17.32
N LYS A 547 -46.17 -8.81 -18.12
CA LYS A 547 -46.58 -10.16 -17.72
C LYS A 547 -45.38 -11.12 -17.74
N ALA A 548 -45.27 -11.98 -16.73
CA ALA A 548 -44.25 -13.04 -16.73
C ALA A 548 -44.54 -14.12 -17.78
N THR A 549 -43.49 -14.64 -18.39
CA THR A 549 -43.45 -15.89 -19.15
C THR A 549 -42.71 -16.96 -18.35
N LEU A 550 -43.04 -18.23 -18.58
CA LEU A 550 -42.37 -19.34 -17.91
C LEU A 550 -40.98 -19.56 -18.51
N PHE A 551 -39.95 -19.62 -17.69
CA PHE A 551 -38.64 -20.13 -18.07
C PHE A 551 -38.69 -21.66 -18.14
N ALA A 552 -38.05 -22.27 -19.14
CA ALA A 552 -38.12 -23.73 -19.33
C ALA A 552 -37.45 -24.53 -18.20
N ASP A 553 -36.51 -23.93 -17.47
CA ASP A 553 -35.79 -24.53 -16.34
C ASP A 553 -36.30 -24.07 -14.96
N VAL A 554 -37.43 -23.36 -14.90
CA VAL A 554 -38.07 -22.95 -13.63
C VAL A 554 -39.53 -23.36 -13.63
N GLU A 555 -39.80 -24.57 -13.17
CA GLU A 555 -41.16 -25.11 -13.04
C GLU A 555 -41.99 -24.35 -11.98
N PRO A 556 -43.33 -24.29 -12.10
CA PRO A 556 -44.21 -23.64 -11.11
C PRO A 556 -44.07 -24.13 -9.66
N GLY A 557 -43.55 -25.34 -9.45
CA GLY A 557 -43.26 -25.88 -8.12
C GLY A 557 -41.90 -25.46 -7.53
N HIS A 558 -41.06 -24.74 -8.26
CA HIS A 558 -39.73 -24.36 -7.82
C HIS A 558 -39.82 -23.33 -6.65
N PRO A 559 -39.02 -23.46 -5.57
CA PRO A 559 -39.13 -22.59 -4.38
C PRO A 559 -38.97 -21.08 -4.65
N TYR A 560 -38.25 -20.72 -5.71
CA TYR A 560 -38.04 -19.32 -6.13
C TYR A 560 -38.92 -18.91 -7.32
N PHE A 561 -39.86 -19.74 -7.77
CA PHE A 561 -40.68 -19.50 -8.96
C PHE A 561 -41.37 -18.13 -8.94
N GLU A 562 -42.01 -17.78 -7.83
CA GLU A 562 -42.69 -16.49 -7.66
C GLU A 562 -41.71 -15.30 -7.67
N SER A 563 -40.56 -15.45 -7.01
CA SER A 563 -39.54 -14.39 -6.97
C SER A 563 -38.92 -14.13 -8.34
N ILE A 564 -38.62 -15.20 -9.08
CA ILE A 564 -38.09 -15.14 -10.44
C ILE A 564 -39.13 -14.51 -11.38
N SER A 565 -40.38 -14.96 -11.30
CA SER A 565 -41.49 -14.39 -12.07
C SER A 565 -41.68 -12.90 -11.79
N ARG A 566 -41.57 -12.50 -10.52
CA ARG A 566 -41.67 -11.09 -10.11
C ARG A 566 -40.55 -10.25 -10.70
N LEU A 567 -39.28 -10.69 -10.61
CA LEU A 567 -38.15 -9.95 -11.22
C LEU A 567 -38.31 -9.77 -12.72
N GLN A 568 -38.89 -10.76 -13.41
CA GLN A 568 -39.20 -10.66 -14.83
C GLN A 568 -40.33 -9.66 -15.08
N GLN A 569 -41.39 -9.69 -14.27
CA GLN A 569 -42.52 -8.75 -14.36
C GLN A 569 -42.12 -7.29 -14.18
N ILE A 570 -41.18 -7.01 -13.27
CA ILE A 570 -40.67 -5.65 -13.02
C ILE A 570 -39.54 -5.25 -13.98
N GLY A 571 -39.19 -6.09 -14.95
CA GLY A 571 -38.22 -5.76 -15.99
C GLY A 571 -36.74 -5.88 -15.61
N LEU A 572 -36.41 -6.47 -14.45
CA LEU A 572 -35.01 -6.61 -14.01
C LEU A 572 -34.28 -7.78 -14.68
N ILE A 573 -35.03 -8.81 -15.11
CA ILE A 573 -34.46 -9.98 -15.79
C ILE A 573 -35.31 -10.38 -17.00
N ASP A 574 -34.64 -10.89 -18.04
CA ASP A 574 -35.25 -11.57 -19.18
C ASP A 574 -34.71 -13.00 -19.36
N GLY A 575 -33.69 -13.44 -18.62
CA GLY A 575 -33.08 -14.75 -18.84
C GLY A 575 -32.35 -14.87 -20.19
N PHE A 576 -32.05 -16.10 -20.59
CA PHE A 576 -31.17 -16.42 -21.72
C PHE A 576 -31.93 -17.16 -22.83
N HIS A 577 -31.61 -16.84 -24.07
CA HIS A 577 -32.22 -17.42 -25.27
C HIS A 577 -31.36 -18.56 -25.82
N ARG A 578 -32.00 -19.59 -26.39
CA ARG A 578 -31.30 -20.72 -27.02
C ARG A 578 -30.79 -20.39 -28.43
N SER A 579 -31.28 -19.31 -29.04
CA SER A 579 -30.85 -18.85 -30.37
C SER A 579 -30.90 -17.32 -30.50
N ASN A 580 -30.15 -16.78 -31.46
CA ASN A 580 -30.09 -15.35 -31.77
C ASN A 580 -31.32 -14.85 -32.56
N ASP A 581 -32.35 -15.69 -32.75
CA ASP A 581 -33.55 -15.35 -33.48
C ASP A 581 -34.56 -14.66 -32.53
N SER A 582 -34.95 -13.43 -32.86
CA SER A 582 -35.56 -12.46 -31.96
C SER A 582 -37.02 -12.72 -31.55
N ASN A 583 -37.51 -13.96 -31.72
CA ASN A 583 -38.94 -14.29 -31.53
C ASN A 583 -39.22 -15.38 -30.48
N ASP A 584 -38.19 -16.05 -29.94
CA ASP A 584 -38.37 -16.90 -28.75
C ASP A 584 -38.19 -16.04 -27.49
N LEU A 585 -39.16 -16.08 -26.59
CA LEU A 585 -39.13 -15.33 -25.34
C LEU A 585 -38.51 -16.22 -24.25
N ASN A 586 -37.32 -15.86 -23.78
CA ASN A 586 -36.79 -16.21 -22.47
C ASN A 586 -36.71 -17.74 -22.21
N ASP A 587 -35.86 -18.47 -22.92
CA ASP A 587 -35.82 -19.94 -22.85
C ASP A 587 -35.34 -20.48 -21.49
N PHE A 588 -34.39 -19.82 -20.81
CA PHE A 588 -33.82 -20.32 -19.54
C PHE A 588 -33.45 -19.20 -18.55
N PHE A 589 -33.62 -19.44 -17.25
CA PHE A 589 -33.18 -18.54 -16.18
C PHE A 589 -31.84 -18.94 -15.56
N HIS A 590 -31.52 -20.24 -15.58
CA HIS A 590 -30.39 -20.89 -14.92
C HIS A 590 -30.35 -20.65 -13.41
N PRO A 591 -31.35 -21.14 -12.65
CA PRO A 591 -31.49 -20.82 -11.22
C PRO A 591 -30.28 -21.20 -10.37
N ASP A 592 -29.54 -22.24 -10.77
CA ASP A 592 -28.37 -22.78 -10.06
C ASP A 592 -27.02 -22.21 -10.53
N ALA A 593 -27.00 -21.31 -11.51
CA ALA A 593 -25.77 -20.66 -11.93
C ALA A 593 -25.32 -19.59 -10.92
N ALA A 594 -24.00 -19.47 -10.73
CA ALA A 594 -23.41 -18.40 -9.94
C ALA A 594 -23.54 -17.05 -10.67
N LEU A 595 -23.70 -15.98 -9.92
CA LEU A 595 -23.73 -14.61 -10.46
C LEU A 595 -22.33 -14.02 -10.52
N THR A 596 -22.01 -13.36 -11.63
CA THR A 596 -20.82 -12.50 -11.72
C THR A 596 -21.05 -11.18 -10.98
N ARG A 597 -19.96 -10.51 -10.61
CA ARG A 597 -19.98 -9.18 -9.98
C ARG A 597 -20.63 -8.14 -10.90
N ALA A 598 -20.40 -8.22 -12.21
CA ALA A 598 -21.01 -7.35 -13.22
C ALA A 598 -22.54 -7.54 -13.32
N GLU A 599 -23.04 -8.77 -13.30
CA GLU A 599 -24.48 -9.05 -13.30
C GLU A 599 -25.16 -8.52 -12.03
N ALA A 600 -24.54 -8.74 -10.87
CA ALA A 600 -25.06 -8.22 -9.62
C ALA A 600 -25.10 -6.68 -9.60
N ALA A 601 -24.08 -6.03 -10.16
CA ALA A 601 -24.03 -4.58 -10.26
C ALA A 601 -25.21 -4.02 -11.06
N LYS A 602 -25.48 -4.59 -12.24
CA LYS A 602 -26.64 -4.21 -13.06
C LYS A 602 -27.95 -4.40 -12.31
N ILE A 603 -28.14 -5.55 -11.66
CA ILE A 603 -29.40 -5.83 -10.93
C ILE A 603 -29.61 -4.82 -9.82
N LEU A 604 -28.57 -4.47 -9.05
CA LEU A 604 -28.68 -3.52 -7.93
C LEU A 604 -28.96 -2.09 -8.40
N VAL A 605 -28.23 -1.59 -9.40
CA VAL A 605 -28.46 -0.24 -9.96
C VAL A 605 -29.89 -0.08 -10.45
N LEU A 606 -30.41 -1.08 -11.16
CA LEU A 606 -31.79 -1.06 -11.64
C LEU A 606 -32.80 -1.22 -10.51
N ALA A 607 -32.54 -2.06 -9.51
CA ALA A 607 -33.44 -2.25 -8.38
C ALA A 607 -33.55 -1.02 -7.47
N LEU A 608 -32.47 -0.23 -7.39
CA LEU A 608 -32.37 1.02 -6.61
C LEU A 608 -32.79 2.26 -7.41
N ASP A 609 -33.14 2.09 -8.69
CA ASP A 609 -33.49 3.18 -9.62
C ASP A 609 -32.41 4.28 -9.67
N LEU A 610 -31.13 3.88 -9.72
CA LEU A 610 -30.01 4.82 -9.74
C LEU A 610 -29.73 5.33 -11.16
N PRO A 611 -29.42 6.63 -11.34
CA PRO A 611 -29.04 7.18 -12.63
C PRO A 611 -27.70 6.61 -13.10
N LEU A 612 -27.61 6.22 -14.38
CA LEU A 612 -26.38 5.68 -14.94
C LEU A 612 -25.29 6.73 -15.10
N ILE A 613 -24.10 6.38 -14.63
CA ILE A 613 -22.89 7.21 -14.69
C ILE A 613 -21.91 6.59 -15.69
N GLN A 614 -21.29 7.43 -16.52
CA GLN A 614 -20.41 7.01 -17.63
C GLN A 614 -18.92 7.27 -17.37
N THR A 615 -18.56 7.69 -16.16
CA THR A 615 -17.18 7.96 -15.76
C THR A 615 -16.72 6.85 -14.82
N SER A 616 -15.78 6.02 -15.27
CA SER A 616 -15.26 4.87 -14.51
C SER A 616 -14.11 5.25 -13.59
N SER A 617 -13.96 4.47 -12.52
CA SER A 617 -12.93 4.56 -11.48
C SER A 617 -12.15 3.25 -11.30
N PHE A 618 -12.41 2.19 -12.10
CA PHE A 618 -11.70 0.90 -12.01
C PHE A 618 -10.92 0.55 -13.28
N GLU A 619 -9.67 0.11 -13.10
CA GLU A 619 -8.68 -0.14 -14.18
C GLU A 619 -9.08 -1.28 -15.12
N ASP A 620 -9.80 -2.27 -14.61
CA ASP A 620 -10.18 -3.50 -15.32
C ASP A 620 -11.60 -3.45 -15.92
N VAL A 621 -12.25 -2.29 -15.89
CA VAL A 621 -13.59 -2.08 -16.47
C VAL A 621 -13.51 -1.01 -17.55
N PRO A 622 -13.17 -1.37 -18.80
CA PRO A 622 -13.12 -0.42 -19.90
C PRO A 622 -14.52 0.10 -20.26
N SER A 623 -14.61 1.27 -20.89
CA SER A 623 -15.87 1.86 -21.35
C SER A 623 -16.64 1.02 -22.38
N SER A 624 -15.96 0.05 -23.00
CA SER A 624 -16.56 -0.95 -23.88
C SER A 624 -17.24 -2.10 -23.14
N HIS A 625 -16.96 -2.28 -21.84
CA HIS A 625 -17.55 -3.35 -21.05
C HIS A 625 -19.06 -3.15 -20.90
N TRP A 626 -19.87 -4.20 -21.12
CA TRP A 626 -21.33 -4.09 -21.14
C TRP A 626 -21.91 -3.59 -19.80
N ALA A 627 -21.22 -3.87 -18.69
CA ALA A 627 -21.61 -3.46 -17.35
C ALA A 627 -20.97 -2.13 -16.89
N HIS A 628 -20.18 -1.47 -17.73
CA HIS A 628 -19.40 -0.28 -17.38
C HIS A 628 -20.23 0.77 -16.64
N ASP A 629 -21.34 1.19 -17.24
CA ASP A 629 -22.15 2.29 -16.68
C ASP A 629 -22.77 1.91 -15.33
N TYR A 630 -23.16 0.63 -15.14
CA TYR A 630 -23.69 0.15 -13.86
C TYR A 630 -22.61 0.10 -12.78
N ILE A 631 -21.41 -0.38 -13.13
CA ILE A 631 -20.29 -0.48 -12.19
C ILE A 631 -19.82 0.93 -11.79
N ALA A 632 -19.68 1.84 -12.75
CA ALA A 632 -19.37 3.25 -12.50
C ALA A 632 -20.42 3.89 -11.57
N THR A 633 -21.70 3.59 -11.77
CA THR A 633 -22.78 4.09 -10.90
C THR A 633 -22.62 3.62 -9.45
N LEU A 634 -22.32 2.35 -9.23
CA LEU A 634 -22.10 1.82 -7.88
C LEU A 634 -20.81 2.33 -7.23
N ALA A 635 -19.79 2.62 -8.03
CA ALA A 635 -18.54 3.20 -7.55
C ALA A 635 -18.77 4.65 -7.09
N GLU A 636 -19.43 5.48 -7.92
CA GLU A 636 -19.69 6.89 -7.60
C GLU A 636 -20.63 7.03 -6.39
N THR A 637 -21.63 6.17 -6.29
CA THR A 637 -22.54 6.13 -5.12
C THR A 637 -21.92 5.44 -3.89
N ARG A 638 -20.63 5.07 -3.96
CA ARG A 638 -19.84 4.42 -2.89
C ARG A 638 -20.42 3.10 -2.36
N MET A 639 -21.23 2.43 -3.19
CA MET A 639 -21.77 1.11 -2.87
C MET A 639 -20.74 -0.01 -3.15
N VAL A 640 -19.81 0.23 -4.08
CA VAL A 640 -18.70 -0.67 -4.45
C VAL A 640 -17.37 0.05 -4.30
N LEU A 641 -16.38 -0.59 -3.67
CA LEU A 641 -15.03 -0.02 -3.44
C LEU A 641 -13.92 -0.67 -4.29
N GLY A 642 -14.20 -1.81 -4.94
CA GLY A 642 -13.20 -2.58 -5.69
C GLY A 642 -12.10 -3.22 -4.83
N TYR A 643 -11.07 -3.76 -5.50
CA TYR A 643 -9.90 -4.42 -4.95
C TYR A 643 -8.65 -3.84 -5.64
N HIS A 644 -7.88 -2.99 -4.97
CA HIS A 644 -6.67 -2.37 -5.55
C HIS A 644 -6.93 -1.66 -6.90
N GLY A 645 -8.00 -0.87 -6.99
CA GLY A 645 -8.38 -0.19 -8.24
C GLY A 645 -9.05 -1.09 -9.28
N GLN A 646 -9.32 -2.36 -8.97
CA GLN A 646 -10.01 -3.30 -9.88
C GLN A 646 -11.40 -3.65 -9.36
N PHE A 647 -12.38 -3.78 -10.25
CA PHE A 647 -13.72 -4.26 -9.92
C PHE A 647 -13.85 -5.78 -10.03
N ARG A 648 -13.12 -6.42 -10.95
CA ARG A 648 -13.19 -7.83 -11.33
C ARG A 648 -14.57 -8.26 -11.83
N PRO A 649 -15.03 -7.72 -12.99
CA PRO A 649 -16.42 -7.85 -13.43
C PRO A 649 -16.87 -9.30 -13.68
N GLU A 650 -15.96 -10.16 -14.13
CA GLU A 650 -16.25 -11.55 -14.51
C GLU A 650 -16.11 -12.55 -13.35
N GLU A 651 -15.57 -12.13 -12.20
CA GLU A 651 -15.48 -13.01 -11.04
C GLU A 651 -16.87 -13.25 -10.42
N PHE A 652 -17.08 -14.46 -9.88
CA PHE A 652 -18.32 -14.79 -9.19
C PHE A 652 -18.44 -14.05 -7.86
N LEU A 653 -19.59 -13.42 -7.65
CA LEU A 653 -19.90 -12.70 -6.42
C LEU A 653 -20.14 -13.71 -5.28
N THR A 654 -19.41 -13.56 -4.18
CA THR A 654 -19.62 -14.36 -2.97
C THR A 654 -20.81 -13.86 -2.15
N ARG A 655 -21.34 -14.72 -1.28
CA ARG A 655 -22.43 -14.39 -0.34
C ARG A 655 -22.05 -13.23 0.61
N ALA A 656 -20.78 -13.18 1.04
CA ALA A 656 -20.27 -12.10 1.88
C ALA A 656 -20.17 -10.77 1.14
N GLU A 657 -19.69 -10.77 -0.10
CA GLU A 657 -19.63 -9.55 -0.91
C GLU A 657 -21.02 -9.02 -1.23
N LEU A 658 -22.00 -9.89 -1.53
CA LEU A 658 -23.40 -9.46 -1.67
C LEU A 658 -23.94 -8.83 -0.38
N ALA A 659 -23.66 -9.42 0.78
CA ALA A 659 -24.10 -8.85 2.06
C ALA A 659 -23.48 -7.46 2.29
N ALA A 660 -22.20 -7.28 1.96
CA ALA A 660 -21.53 -5.99 2.04
C ALA A 660 -22.13 -4.96 1.05
N LEU A 661 -22.47 -5.38 -0.16
CA LEU A 661 -23.15 -4.53 -1.14
C LEU A 661 -24.51 -4.06 -0.62
N LEU A 662 -25.36 -5.00 -0.18
CA LEU A 662 -26.69 -4.68 0.35
C LEU A 662 -26.62 -3.79 1.61
N TYR A 663 -25.62 -4.02 2.46
CA TYR A 663 -25.38 -3.20 3.65
C TYR A 663 -25.11 -1.74 3.29
N ARG A 664 -24.32 -1.48 2.25
CA ARG A 664 -24.03 -0.11 1.78
C ARG A 664 -25.17 0.49 0.96
N SER A 665 -25.93 -0.34 0.24
CA SER A 665 -26.99 0.12 -0.66
C SER A 665 -28.30 0.48 0.02
N ILE A 666 -28.57 -0.03 1.23
CA ILE A 666 -29.87 0.13 1.90
C ILE A 666 -29.69 0.95 3.17
N PRO A 667 -30.14 2.22 3.19
CA PRO A 667 -29.99 3.13 4.32
C PRO A 667 -30.45 2.50 5.64
N THR A 668 -29.74 2.80 6.72
CA THR A 668 -30.20 2.60 8.09
C THR A 668 -31.02 3.84 8.47
N GLU A 669 -32.28 3.65 8.88
CA GLU A 669 -33.07 4.74 9.49
C GLU A 669 -32.49 5.15 10.85
#